data_AF-A0A8J4Q1L0-F1
#
_entry.id   AF-A0A8J4Q1L0-F1
#
_cell.length_a   1.000
_cell.length_b   1.000
_cell.length_c   1.000
_cell.angle_alpha   90.00
_cell.angle_beta   90.00
_cell.angle_gamma   90.00
#
_symmetry.space_group_name_H-M   'P 1'
#
loop_
_entity.id
_entity.type
_entity.pdbx_description
1 polymer ?
#
loop_
_entity_poly.entity_id
_entity_poly.type
_entity_poly.pdbx_seq_one_letter_code
_entity_poly.pdbx_strand_id
1 'polypeptide(L)'
;MKKSNQLPKSSSLMSLSSIYHELNFNQVHENDTAQVVILNEPSLPQWMGSIHPNGSLYEEPLDISKAQQEHMKFRELLEKEGCTVYTVREILTGSFDQKTEDIQHRVKLEDFAFKSIIYKLDDQQDENELGEVDKELVSDQYKKKCIESMSNEQLVEVILTRPTIKLRKSERDTELLATEYSFKPLVNLVFQRDQQITTARGIVMANLSSPIRSPEVQVMKLCFQILGLPIVGEIPEPGKLEGGDFYPCGEDLCFIGVGLRSNFYAVQYMMDRDWFGTERVAVVKDYFDVNQQRMHLDTVCNLIDEKVMLILEDICGEESPMKRLVDEYVRDPLTGKYSLNRHDIEYSKYLIQEGFDLVYASDQNQKDYGCNGLNIGNGKFIVVDKATAKTIARSTKTNNQLLFVDFRTVTKMYGSVHCCSQVISRKSTESKIIDFTQASTISNSSSSDSDSSLPTSPSSTLRKQPSNGSDKIVMVAPTYFVRPRIGSELMNAHIIRQTRQAVLDDFSKLHNVLTKAGIDIHLFCHEPFHRTDQAVFVSEWFSTHDNNTLVIYPLASAAKRRERRSDILNYAFLPKYTKCLDFTPCENGDLRVIETTVQEFINNHPDQHNSNDTAPATNGEFLNFSGIVLDRKNKIAYCSIDDKVYSSKVVDLWATTLGYKVIKMKTSSPANSFLFVGEKCAIFCPEALSLTESETVLNQLYETKKKVVVITQGQMESSCAKVVELKGANSKVCLVMSDKCFNQFTKEQIDTLTQTEDTIIHCDLTNLESVGGHGLIGMIGQLL
;
A
#
# COMPACT_ATOMS: atom_id res chain seq x y z
N MET A 1 -40.02 -45.02 14.84
CA MET A 1 -38.69 -45.63 15.02
C MET A 1 -37.64 -44.53 14.95
N LYS A 2 -37.01 -44.24 16.10
CA LYS A 2 -35.94 -43.23 16.22
C LYS A 2 -34.66 -43.77 15.56
N LYS A 3 -34.06 -43.01 14.64
CA LYS A 3 -32.62 -43.08 14.35
C LYS A 3 -32.04 -41.71 14.67
N SER A 4 -31.35 -41.65 15.80
CA SER A 4 -30.48 -40.56 16.22
C SER A 4 -29.33 -40.43 15.22
N ASN A 5 -29.20 -39.26 14.58
CA ASN A 5 -27.96 -38.84 13.94
C ASN A 5 -26.94 -38.57 15.06
N GLN A 6 -26.08 -39.56 15.33
CA GLN A 6 -24.85 -39.33 16.07
C GLN A 6 -23.87 -38.64 15.13
N LEU A 7 -23.40 -37.45 15.53
CA LEU A 7 -22.17 -36.85 15.01
C LEU A 7 -21.03 -37.89 15.08
N PRO A 8 -20.16 -37.99 14.07
CA PRO A 8 -19.03 -38.91 14.14
C PRO A 8 -18.14 -38.54 15.32
N LYS A 9 -17.67 -39.56 16.06
CA LYS A 9 -16.70 -39.41 17.14
C LYS A 9 -15.46 -38.70 16.61
N SER A 10 -15.17 -37.52 17.16
CA SER A 10 -13.91 -36.82 16.96
C SER A 10 -12.75 -37.76 17.28
N SER A 11 -11.72 -37.78 16.42
CA SER A 11 -10.37 -38.15 16.86
C SER A 11 -10.06 -37.37 18.14
N SER A 12 -9.29 -37.96 19.06
CA SER A 12 -8.98 -37.35 20.35
C SER A 12 -8.34 -35.98 20.16
N LEU A 13 -9.14 -34.91 20.22
CA LEU A 13 -8.67 -33.53 20.30
C LEU A 13 -7.78 -33.45 21.54
N MET A 14 -6.45 -33.42 21.35
CA MET A 14 -5.57 -32.99 22.43
C MET A 14 -5.94 -31.55 22.73
N SER A 15 -6.21 -31.24 24.00
CA SER A 15 -6.50 -29.86 24.37
C SER A 15 -5.23 -29.04 24.12
N LEU A 16 -5.36 -27.84 23.55
CA LEU A 16 -4.25 -26.89 23.43
C LEU A 16 -3.53 -26.72 24.77
N SER A 17 -4.28 -26.74 25.88
CA SER A 17 -3.76 -26.68 27.25
C SER A 17 -2.80 -27.84 27.63
N SER A 18 -2.86 -28.98 26.95
CA SER A 18 -1.97 -30.13 27.19
C SER A 18 -0.62 -30.04 26.47
N ILE A 19 -0.52 -29.26 25.38
CA ILE A 19 0.68 -29.11 24.56
C ILE A 19 1.18 -27.65 24.48
N TYR A 20 0.49 -26.70 25.13
CA TYR A 20 0.76 -25.27 25.07
C TYR A 20 2.21 -24.91 25.41
N HIS A 21 2.82 -25.59 26.39
CA HIS A 21 4.20 -25.35 26.81
C HIS A 21 5.26 -25.84 25.81
N GLU A 22 4.87 -26.67 24.84
CA GLU A 22 5.75 -27.22 23.81
C GLU A 22 5.59 -26.52 22.44
N LEU A 23 4.62 -25.61 22.32
CA LEU A 23 4.31 -24.88 21.10
C LEU A 23 4.95 -23.49 21.11
N ASN A 24 5.40 -23.05 19.93
CA ASN A 24 5.85 -21.69 19.71
C ASN A 24 4.86 -20.97 18.80
N PHE A 25 4.33 -19.85 19.27
CA PHE A 25 3.31 -19.05 18.58
C PHE A 25 3.92 -17.88 17.81
N ASN A 26 5.18 -18.04 17.42
CA ASN A 26 5.86 -17.23 16.43
C ASN A 26 6.04 -18.04 15.15
N GLN A 27 6.28 -17.33 14.04
CA GLN A 27 6.51 -17.96 12.75
C GLN A 27 7.76 -17.36 12.11
N VAL A 28 8.74 -18.21 11.87
CA VAL A 28 10.04 -17.83 11.30
C VAL A 28 10.13 -18.20 9.83
N HIS A 29 9.56 -19.34 9.41
CA HIS A 29 9.60 -19.76 8.02
C HIS A 29 8.27 -20.39 7.55
N GLU A 30 7.79 -20.06 6.34
CA GLU A 30 6.54 -20.62 5.77
C GLU A 30 6.65 -22.13 5.44
N ASN A 31 7.87 -22.61 5.15
CA ASN A 31 8.18 -24.05 4.96
C ASN A 31 8.38 -24.85 6.27
N ASP A 32 8.36 -24.21 7.45
CA ASP A 32 8.40 -24.96 8.72
C ASP A 32 7.13 -25.80 8.86
N THR A 33 7.22 -26.93 9.59
CA THR A 33 6.12 -27.90 9.69
C THR A 33 4.94 -27.28 10.45
N ALA A 34 3.79 -27.14 9.81
CA ALA A 34 2.58 -26.61 10.43
C ALA A 34 2.11 -27.56 11.56
N GLN A 35 1.87 -27.00 12.75
CA GLN A 35 1.40 -27.76 13.91
C GLN A 35 -0.04 -27.43 14.29
N VAL A 36 -0.38 -26.14 14.31
CA VAL A 36 -1.72 -25.67 14.68
C VAL A 36 -2.25 -24.72 13.61
N VAL A 37 -3.42 -25.06 13.09
CA VAL A 37 -4.10 -24.31 12.03
C VAL A 37 -5.50 -23.90 12.51
N ILE A 38 -5.84 -22.63 12.32
CA ILE A 38 -7.20 -22.12 12.55
C ILE A 38 -7.89 -21.96 11.19
N LEU A 39 -9.10 -22.50 11.10
CA LEU A 39 -10.01 -22.38 9.96
C LEU A 39 -11.34 -21.74 10.37
N ASN A 40 -12.15 -21.33 9.39
CA ASN A 40 -13.55 -20.98 9.64
C ASN A 40 -14.45 -21.62 8.59
N GLU A 41 -15.23 -22.61 9.02
CA GLU A 41 -16.13 -23.33 8.14
C GLU A 41 -17.23 -22.42 7.56
N PRO A 42 -17.56 -22.51 6.26
CA PRO A 42 -18.68 -21.80 5.68
C PRO A 42 -19.98 -22.10 6.41
N SER A 43 -20.72 -21.06 6.80
CA SER A 43 -21.99 -21.20 7.51
C SER A 43 -23.00 -20.13 7.07
N LEU A 44 -24.00 -19.84 7.91
CA LEU A 44 -25.07 -18.88 7.58
C LEU A 44 -24.54 -17.51 7.11
N PRO A 45 -23.53 -16.87 7.76
CA PRO A 45 -22.96 -15.62 7.28
C PRO A 45 -22.46 -15.70 5.83
N GLN A 46 -21.73 -16.76 5.46
CA GLN A 46 -21.21 -16.94 4.10
C GLN A 46 -22.35 -17.10 3.08
N TRP A 47 -23.41 -17.83 3.45
CA TRP A 47 -24.61 -17.92 2.61
C TRP A 47 -25.29 -16.55 2.43
N MET A 48 -25.41 -15.74 3.48
CA MET A 48 -25.98 -14.39 3.38
C MET A 48 -25.16 -13.51 2.42
N GLY A 49 -23.83 -13.61 2.48
CA GLY A 49 -22.95 -12.92 1.54
C GLY A 49 -23.19 -13.31 0.07
N SER A 50 -23.51 -14.58 -0.17
CA SER A 50 -23.81 -15.12 -1.49
C SER A 50 -25.12 -14.60 -2.11
N ILE A 51 -26.03 -13.99 -1.34
CA ILE A 51 -27.28 -13.42 -1.89
C ILE A 51 -26.95 -12.26 -2.82
N HIS A 52 -25.89 -11.50 -2.53
CA HIS A 52 -25.40 -10.41 -3.37
C HIS A 52 -23.85 -10.43 -3.44
N PRO A 53 -23.25 -11.30 -4.28
CA PRO A 53 -21.81 -11.59 -4.27
C PRO A 53 -20.91 -10.35 -4.35
N ASN A 54 -21.12 -9.49 -5.35
CA ASN A 54 -20.31 -8.27 -5.55
C ASN A 54 -20.36 -7.29 -4.37
N GLY A 55 -21.44 -7.31 -3.59
CA GLY A 55 -21.62 -6.45 -2.40
C GLY A 55 -20.94 -7.02 -1.16
N SER A 56 -20.63 -8.31 -1.18
CA SER A 56 -20.04 -9.10 -0.10
C SER A 56 -18.59 -9.49 -0.37
N LEU A 57 -17.97 -8.88 -1.38
CA LEU A 57 -16.63 -9.19 -1.85
C LEU A 57 -16.49 -10.64 -2.33
N TYR A 58 -17.50 -11.18 -3.00
CA TYR A 58 -17.43 -12.47 -3.69
C TYR A 58 -17.51 -12.28 -5.20
N GLU A 59 -16.91 -13.20 -5.94
CA GLU A 59 -16.92 -13.21 -7.41
C GLU A 59 -18.24 -13.79 -7.94
N GLU A 60 -18.70 -14.88 -7.34
CA GLU A 60 -19.90 -15.60 -7.76
C GLU A 60 -20.77 -16.07 -6.57
N PRO A 61 -22.04 -16.43 -6.80
CA PRO A 61 -22.84 -17.12 -5.79
C PRO A 61 -22.23 -18.46 -5.36
N LEU A 62 -22.39 -18.77 -4.08
CA LEU A 62 -21.87 -19.92 -3.36
C LEU A 62 -22.94 -20.99 -3.15
N ASP A 63 -22.65 -22.24 -3.49
CA ASP A 63 -23.37 -23.39 -2.96
C ASP A 63 -22.82 -23.72 -1.56
N ILE A 64 -23.55 -23.33 -0.52
CA ILE A 64 -23.09 -23.46 0.86
C ILE A 64 -22.87 -24.92 1.27
N SER A 65 -23.72 -25.84 0.81
CA SER A 65 -23.61 -27.27 1.19
C SER A 65 -22.35 -27.88 0.57
N LYS A 66 -22.06 -27.53 -0.68
CA LYS A 66 -20.85 -27.98 -1.35
C LYS A 66 -19.59 -27.33 -0.76
N ALA A 67 -19.64 -26.04 -0.44
CA ALA A 67 -18.53 -25.33 0.22
C ALA A 67 -18.18 -25.95 1.58
N GLN A 68 -19.18 -26.32 2.38
CA GLN A 68 -18.99 -27.04 3.65
C GLN A 68 -18.31 -28.40 3.45
N GLN A 69 -18.73 -29.18 2.45
CA GLN A 69 -18.12 -30.47 2.14
C GLN A 69 -16.66 -30.32 1.66
N GLU A 70 -16.37 -29.32 0.83
CA GLU A 70 -15.01 -29.02 0.36
C GLU A 70 -14.11 -28.61 1.54
N HIS A 71 -14.61 -27.75 2.44
CA HIS A 71 -13.89 -27.32 3.64
C HIS A 71 -13.68 -28.47 4.64
N MET A 72 -14.64 -29.37 4.80
CA MET A 72 -14.50 -30.57 5.63
C MET A 72 -13.37 -31.47 5.13
N LYS A 73 -13.29 -31.71 3.82
CA LYS A 73 -12.20 -32.49 3.20
C LYS A 73 -10.84 -31.81 3.38
N PHE A 74 -10.80 -30.48 3.33
CA PHE A 74 -9.57 -29.73 3.57
C PHE A 74 -9.10 -29.89 5.03
N ARG A 75 -10.01 -29.79 6.00
CA ARG A 75 -9.73 -30.08 7.41
C ARG A 75 -9.22 -31.51 7.62
N GLU A 76 -9.92 -32.50 7.08
CA GLU A 76 -9.52 -33.91 7.17
C GLU A 76 -8.12 -34.15 6.59
N LEU A 77 -7.78 -33.47 5.48
CA LEU A 77 -6.44 -33.53 4.90
C LEU A 77 -5.38 -32.96 5.86
N LEU A 78 -5.59 -31.77 6.43
CA LEU A 78 -4.66 -31.18 7.38
C LEU A 78 -4.44 -32.07 8.62
N GLU A 79 -5.53 -32.60 9.19
CA GLU A 79 -5.47 -33.50 10.35
C GLU A 79 -4.74 -34.81 10.02
N LYS A 80 -4.98 -35.37 8.82
CA LYS A 80 -4.26 -36.55 8.34
C LYS A 80 -2.76 -36.30 8.17
N GLU A 81 -2.38 -35.09 7.76
CA GLU A 81 -0.98 -34.69 7.62
C GLU A 81 -0.33 -34.25 8.94
N GLY A 82 -1.04 -34.37 10.07
CA GLY A 82 -0.52 -34.21 11.43
C GLY A 82 -0.74 -32.82 12.04
N CYS A 83 -1.51 -31.94 11.38
CA CYS A 83 -1.90 -30.66 11.96
C CYS A 83 -3.01 -30.84 13.00
N THR A 84 -2.94 -30.08 14.10
CA THR A 84 -4.10 -29.83 14.96
C THR A 84 -4.91 -28.71 14.34
N VAL A 85 -6.20 -28.95 14.07
CA VAL A 85 -7.07 -27.97 13.42
C VAL A 85 -8.17 -27.54 14.37
N TYR A 86 -8.31 -26.23 14.54
CA TYR A 86 -9.42 -25.61 15.26
C TYR A 86 -10.23 -24.74 14.31
N THR A 87 -11.55 -24.75 14.46
CA THR A 87 -12.41 -23.77 13.80
C THR A 87 -12.68 -22.59 14.72
N VAL A 88 -12.90 -21.40 14.16
CA VAL A 88 -13.37 -20.22 14.92
C VAL A 88 -14.59 -20.56 15.78
N ARG A 89 -15.53 -21.33 15.24
CA ARG A 89 -16.72 -21.76 15.97
C ARG A 89 -16.36 -22.64 17.17
N GLU A 90 -15.52 -23.66 17.01
CA GLU A 90 -15.09 -24.51 18.12
C GLU A 90 -14.39 -23.69 19.21
N ILE A 91 -13.53 -22.73 18.82
CA ILE A 91 -12.85 -21.83 19.75
C ILE A 91 -13.88 -21.01 20.53
N LEU A 92 -14.83 -20.36 19.85
CA LEU A 92 -15.81 -19.50 20.50
C LEU A 92 -16.81 -20.28 21.37
N THR A 93 -17.23 -21.49 20.97
CA THR A 93 -18.12 -22.31 21.79
C THR A 93 -17.42 -22.95 22.98
N GLY A 94 -16.08 -23.07 22.91
CA GLY A 94 -15.28 -23.79 23.89
C GLY A 94 -15.28 -25.30 23.68
N SER A 95 -15.84 -25.81 22.57
CA SER A 95 -15.96 -27.25 22.33
C SER A 95 -14.64 -27.97 22.06
N PHE A 96 -13.54 -27.23 21.95
CA PHE A 96 -12.19 -27.75 21.73
C PHE A 96 -11.54 -28.32 22.99
N ASP A 97 -11.97 -27.90 24.19
CA ASP A 97 -11.50 -28.43 25.47
C ASP A 97 -12.71 -29.12 26.15
N GLN A 98 -12.60 -30.42 26.44
CA GLN A 98 -13.70 -31.21 27.03
C GLN A 98 -14.05 -30.79 28.48
N LYS A 99 -13.39 -29.74 28.99
CA LYS A 99 -13.76 -29.01 30.21
C LYS A 99 -15.03 -28.20 29.96
N THR A 100 -16.15 -28.91 30.02
CA THR A 100 -17.48 -28.34 30.11
C THR A 100 -17.54 -27.45 31.34
N GLU A 101 -17.88 -26.16 31.16
CA GLU A 101 -18.15 -25.13 32.19
C GLU A 101 -17.01 -24.19 32.65
N ASP A 102 -16.22 -23.62 31.72
CA ASP A 102 -15.46 -22.40 32.04
C ASP A 102 -16.38 -21.16 32.08
N ILE A 103 -16.67 -20.67 33.28
CA ILE A 103 -17.49 -19.46 33.52
C ILE A 103 -16.82 -18.21 32.93
N GLN A 104 -15.49 -18.09 32.97
CA GLN A 104 -14.80 -16.92 32.43
C GLN A 104 -14.92 -16.87 30.91
N HIS A 105 -14.78 -18.01 30.24
CA HIS A 105 -15.06 -18.16 28.82
C HIS A 105 -16.48 -17.72 28.50
N ARG A 106 -17.46 -18.24 29.25
CA ARG A 106 -18.88 -17.94 29.06
C ARG A 106 -19.16 -16.44 29.15
N VAL A 107 -18.64 -15.77 30.19
CA VAL A 107 -18.81 -14.32 30.38
C VAL A 107 -18.19 -13.53 29.21
N LYS A 108 -16.99 -13.90 28.74
CA LYS A 108 -16.37 -13.25 27.56
C LYS A 108 -17.26 -13.37 26.32
N LEU A 109 -17.88 -14.52 26.11
CA LEU A 109 -18.77 -14.77 24.98
C LEU A 109 -20.07 -13.96 25.07
N GLU A 110 -20.68 -13.91 26.25
CA GLU A 110 -21.88 -13.09 26.53
C GLU A 110 -21.60 -11.60 26.32
N ASP A 111 -20.49 -11.09 26.86
CA ASP A 111 -20.09 -9.68 26.72
C ASP A 111 -19.85 -9.30 25.26
N PHE A 112 -19.26 -10.21 24.46
CA PHE A 112 -19.04 -9.97 23.03
C PHE A 112 -20.35 -10.03 22.25
N ALA A 113 -21.20 -11.05 22.50
CA ALA A 113 -22.51 -11.17 21.88
C ALA A 113 -23.39 -9.94 22.19
N PHE A 114 -23.30 -9.41 23.42
CA PHE A 114 -23.98 -8.18 23.82
C PHE A 114 -23.56 -6.99 22.98
N LYS A 115 -22.27 -6.85 22.63
CA LYS A 115 -21.81 -5.79 21.72
C LYS A 115 -22.21 -6.02 20.27
N SER A 116 -22.46 -7.27 19.88
CA SER A 116 -22.82 -7.64 18.50
C SER A 116 -24.31 -7.50 18.15
N ILE A 117 -25.21 -7.60 19.12
CA ILE A 117 -26.66 -7.41 18.93
C ILE A 117 -27.11 -5.99 19.27
N ILE A 118 -27.96 -5.40 18.44
CA ILE A 118 -28.48 -4.04 18.64
C ILE A 118 -30.00 -4.08 18.68
N TYR A 119 -30.59 -3.52 19.75
CA TYR A 119 -32.01 -3.19 19.79
C TYR A 119 -32.17 -1.72 19.45
N LYS A 120 -33.11 -1.41 18.56
CA LYS A 120 -33.45 -0.04 18.17
C LYS A 120 -34.96 0.12 18.18
N LEU A 121 -35.42 1.33 18.52
CA LEU A 121 -36.79 1.69 18.23
C LEU A 121 -36.98 1.81 16.72
N ASP A 122 -38.14 1.37 16.25
CA ASP A 122 -38.59 1.60 14.89
C ASP A 122 -38.69 3.11 14.62
N ASP A 123 -38.38 3.53 13.38
CA ASP A 123 -38.32 4.95 13.00
C ASP A 123 -39.68 5.67 13.15
N GLN A 124 -40.80 4.92 13.23
CA GLN A 124 -42.14 5.46 13.47
C GLN A 124 -42.60 5.32 14.93
N GLN A 125 -41.76 4.80 15.83
CA GLN A 125 -42.07 4.72 17.26
C GLN A 125 -41.56 5.97 17.97
N ASP A 126 -42.47 6.77 18.53
CA ASP A 126 -42.07 7.82 19.46
C ASP A 126 -41.70 7.18 20.82
N GLU A 127 -40.51 7.49 21.32
CA GLU A 127 -40.03 7.00 22.62
C GLU A 127 -40.93 7.46 23.78
N ASN A 128 -41.60 8.60 23.65
CA ASN A 128 -42.51 9.13 24.67
C ASN A 128 -43.81 8.31 24.81
N GLU A 129 -44.15 7.49 23.83
CA GLU A 129 -45.35 6.63 23.84
C GLU A 129 -45.10 5.28 24.53
N LEU A 130 -43.83 5.00 24.86
CA LEU A 130 -43.42 3.80 25.58
C LEU A 130 -43.75 3.93 27.07
N GLY A 131 -44.49 2.96 27.60
CA GLY A 131 -44.66 2.80 29.03
C GLY A 131 -43.38 2.27 29.69
N GLU A 132 -43.38 2.20 31.02
CA GLU A 132 -42.20 1.74 31.77
C GLU A 132 -41.81 0.28 31.45
N VAL A 133 -42.80 -0.59 31.20
CA VAL A 133 -42.55 -1.97 30.77
C VAL A 133 -41.90 -2.01 29.39
N ASP A 134 -42.43 -1.24 28.44
CA ASP A 134 -41.91 -1.17 27.07
C ASP A 134 -40.45 -0.69 27.07
N LYS A 135 -40.13 0.32 27.90
CA LYS A 135 -38.77 0.84 28.10
C LYS A 135 -37.84 -0.21 28.71
N GLU A 136 -38.29 -1.02 29.67
CA GLU A 136 -37.48 -2.12 30.20
C GLU A 136 -37.14 -3.12 29.09
N LEU A 137 -38.10 -3.49 28.24
CA LEU A 137 -37.93 -4.50 27.20
C LEU A 137 -37.00 -4.07 26.04
N VAL A 138 -36.78 -2.77 25.85
CA VAL A 138 -35.77 -2.25 24.90
C VAL A 138 -34.44 -1.88 25.57
N SER A 139 -34.35 -2.02 26.90
CA SER A 139 -33.16 -1.65 27.66
C SER A 139 -32.02 -2.66 27.52
N ASP A 140 -30.80 -2.19 27.79
CA ASP A 140 -29.62 -3.02 27.92
C ASP A 140 -29.75 -4.10 29.02
N GLN A 141 -30.54 -3.83 30.07
CA GLN A 141 -30.77 -4.81 31.14
C GLN A 141 -31.58 -6.01 30.64
N TYR A 142 -32.65 -5.78 29.88
CA TYR A 142 -33.42 -6.86 29.28
C TYR A 142 -32.62 -7.63 28.23
N LYS A 143 -31.90 -6.90 27.37
CA LYS A 143 -30.97 -7.49 26.39
C LYS A 143 -29.96 -8.44 27.05
N LYS A 144 -29.40 -8.05 28.21
CA LYS A 144 -28.49 -8.91 28.98
C LYS A 144 -29.19 -10.18 29.47
N LYS A 145 -30.39 -10.08 30.06
CA LYS A 145 -31.20 -11.25 30.48
C LYS A 145 -31.43 -12.22 29.31
N CYS A 146 -31.76 -11.70 28.12
CA CYS A 146 -31.93 -12.52 26.92
C CYS A 146 -30.65 -13.28 26.56
N ILE A 147 -29.50 -12.60 26.56
CA ILE A 147 -28.19 -13.18 26.22
C ILE A 147 -27.76 -14.25 27.22
N GLU A 148 -27.93 -14.00 28.52
CA GLU A 148 -27.61 -14.97 29.59
C GLU A 148 -28.40 -16.28 29.43
N SER A 149 -29.60 -16.22 28.85
CA SER A 149 -30.44 -17.42 28.60
C SER A 149 -30.05 -18.22 27.34
N MET A 150 -29.20 -17.68 26.46
CA MET A 150 -28.81 -18.33 25.20
C MET A 150 -27.76 -19.42 25.41
N SER A 151 -27.75 -20.46 24.59
CA SER A 151 -26.64 -21.43 24.55
C SER A 151 -25.38 -20.80 23.94
N ASN A 152 -24.20 -21.41 24.13
CA ASN A 152 -22.97 -20.91 23.50
C ASN A 152 -23.10 -20.87 21.97
N GLU A 153 -23.78 -21.85 21.37
CA GLU A 153 -24.03 -21.90 19.93
C GLU A 153 -24.88 -20.72 19.47
N GLN A 154 -25.93 -20.37 20.22
CA GLN A 154 -26.76 -19.20 19.93
C GLN A 154 -25.99 -17.89 20.08
N LEU A 155 -25.14 -17.77 21.11
CA LEU A 155 -24.27 -16.62 21.28
C LEU A 155 -23.30 -16.48 20.10
N VAL A 156 -22.71 -17.58 19.63
CA VAL A 156 -21.84 -17.56 18.44
C VAL A 156 -22.61 -17.12 17.20
N GLU A 157 -23.86 -17.58 16.98
CA GLU A 157 -24.67 -17.08 15.86
C GLU A 157 -24.92 -15.57 15.95
N VAL A 158 -25.21 -15.04 17.15
CA VAL A 158 -25.35 -13.59 17.36
C VAL A 158 -24.06 -12.85 17.00
N ILE A 159 -22.91 -13.38 17.41
CA ILE A 159 -21.59 -12.79 17.12
C ILE A 159 -21.30 -12.77 15.62
N LEU A 160 -21.58 -13.87 14.92
CA LEU A 160 -21.24 -14.02 13.51
C LEU A 160 -22.23 -13.31 12.56
N THR A 161 -23.50 -13.17 12.96
CA THR A 161 -24.55 -12.54 12.13
C THR A 161 -24.81 -11.08 12.46
N ARG A 162 -24.46 -10.63 13.68
CA ARG A 162 -24.53 -9.24 14.17
C ARG A 162 -25.89 -8.59 13.89
N PRO A 163 -26.96 -9.10 14.51
CA PRO A 163 -28.32 -8.66 14.23
C PRO A 163 -28.63 -7.28 14.82
N THR A 164 -29.43 -6.51 14.10
CA THR A 164 -30.14 -5.33 14.59
C THR A 164 -31.64 -5.59 14.51
N ILE A 165 -32.33 -5.44 15.63
CA ILE A 165 -33.78 -5.66 15.74
C ILE A 165 -34.42 -4.28 15.93
N LYS A 166 -35.32 -3.89 15.03
CA LYS A 166 -36.18 -2.72 15.22
C LYS A 166 -37.47 -3.14 15.92
N LEU A 167 -37.80 -2.44 16.98
CA LEU A 167 -38.89 -2.74 17.90
C LEU A 167 -39.88 -1.58 17.94
N ARG A 168 -41.17 -1.90 17.93
CA ARG A 168 -42.28 -0.96 18.10
C ARG A 168 -43.19 -1.49 19.19
N LYS A 169 -43.92 -0.61 19.87
CA LYS A 169 -45.00 -0.99 20.76
C LYS A 169 -46.07 -1.76 19.98
N SER A 170 -46.55 -2.85 20.55
CA SER A 170 -47.68 -3.61 20.00
C SER A 170 -48.98 -3.15 20.64
N GLU A 171 -50.06 -3.17 19.86
CA GLU A 171 -51.40 -2.84 20.34
C GLU A 171 -52.24 -4.08 20.69
N ARG A 172 -51.79 -5.28 20.29
CA ARG A 172 -52.62 -6.49 20.30
C ARG A 172 -51.96 -7.76 20.82
N ASP A 173 -50.65 -7.91 20.57
CA ASP A 173 -49.90 -9.13 20.86
C ASP A 173 -49.09 -8.99 22.18
N THR A 174 -47.84 -9.46 22.22
CA THR A 174 -46.87 -9.13 23.29
C THR A 174 -46.55 -7.64 23.29
N GLU A 175 -45.98 -7.11 24.37
CA GLU A 175 -45.73 -5.67 24.59
C GLU A 175 -45.03 -4.97 23.41
N LEU A 176 -44.07 -5.66 22.79
CA LEU A 176 -43.33 -5.18 21.62
C LEU A 176 -43.54 -6.08 20.39
N LEU A 177 -43.51 -5.45 19.22
CA LEU A 177 -43.45 -6.04 17.90
C LEU A 177 -42.07 -5.80 17.29
N ALA A 178 -41.42 -6.85 16.81
CA ALA A 178 -40.22 -6.72 15.98
C ALA A 178 -40.63 -6.42 14.53
N THR A 179 -40.41 -5.19 14.09
CA THR A 179 -40.83 -4.72 12.76
C THR A 179 -39.80 -5.05 11.68
N GLU A 180 -38.52 -5.12 12.04
CA GLU A 180 -37.42 -5.40 11.12
C GLU A 180 -36.30 -6.18 11.82
N TYR A 181 -35.78 -7.19 11.12
CA TYR A 181 -34.50 -7.84 11.44
C TYR A 181 -33.51 -7.53 10.33
N SER A 182 -32.43 -6.80 10.65
CA SER A 182 -31.31 -6.56 9.74
C SER A 182 -30.04 -7.17 10.32
N PHE A 183 -29.09 -7.52 9.46
CA PHE A 183 -27.88 -8.25 9.85
C PHE A 183 -26.65 -7.61 9.23
N LYS A 184 -25.51 -7.70 9.91
CA LYS A 184 -24.19 -7.32 9.40
C LYS A 184 -23.23 -8.51 9.50
N PRO A 185 -23.52 -9.60 8.77
CA PRO A 185 -22.81 -10.87 8.92
C PRO A 185 -21.33 -10.75 8.56
N LEU A 186 -20.50 -11.55 9.23
CA LEU A 186 -19.06 -11.68 8.95
C LEU A 186 -18.85 -12.60 7.75
N VAL A 187 -19.19 -12.11 6.56
CA VAL A 187 -19.27 -12.93 5.34
C VAL A 187 -17.89 -13.44 4.91
N ASN A 188 -16.82 -12.65 5.04
CA ASN A 188 -15.48 -13.05 4.60
C ASN A 188 -14.64 -13.76 5.68
N LEU A 189 -15.20 -14.05 6.86
CA LEU A 189 -14.48 -14.72 7.96
C LEU A 189 -13.97 -16.12 7.59
N VAL A 190 -14.49 -16.76 6.54
CA VAL A 190 -13.92 -18.00 5.96
C VAL A 190 -12.42 -17.85 5.60
N PHE A 191 -11.95 -16.65 5.32
CA PHE A 191 -10.55 -16.34 5.06
C PHE A 191 -9.85 -15.91 6.34
N GLN A 192 -9.23 -16.89 7.01
CA GLN A 192 -8.56 -16.72 8.29
C GLN A 192 -7.19 -16.07 8.19
N ARG A 193 -6.61 -15.98 6.99
CA ARG A 193 -5.27 -15.42 6.78
C ARG A 193 -5.18 -13.92 7.06
N ASP A 194 -6.25 -13.16 6.87
CA ASP A 194 -6.14 -11.71 6.69
C ASP A 194 -6.18 -10.90 7.98
N GLN A 195 -6.87 -11.39 9.01
CA GLN A 195 -7.19 -10.62 10.22
C GLN A 195 -5.96 -10.37 11.12
N GLN A 196 -4.87 -11.09 10.88
CA GLN A 196 -3.62 -11.00 11.62
C GLN A 196 -2.47 -11.48 10.74
N ILE A 197 -1.25 -11.23 11.20
CA ILE A 197 -0.07 -11.98 10.77
C ILE A 197 0.62 -12.59 11.98
N THR A 198 1.36 -13.68 11.76
CA THR A 198 2.23 -14.28 12.78
C THR A 198 3.67 -14.06 12.34
N THR A 199 4.42 -13.23 13.06
CA THR A 199 5.82 -12.91 12.76
C THR A 199 6.78 -13.71 13.65
N ALA A 200 8.09 -13.49 13.54
CA ALA A 200 9.07 -14.07 14.45
C ALA A 200 8.91 -13.55 15.90
N ARG A 201 8.21 -12.42 16.10
CA ARG A 201 7.84 -11.89 17.44
C ARG A 201 6.51 -12.41 17.97
N GLY A 202 5.62 -12.89 17.10
CA GLY A 202 4.30 -13.39 17.46
C GLY A 202 3.18 -12.74 16.65
N ILE A 203 1.96 -12.77 17.20
CA ILE A 203 0.75 -12.36 16.48
C ILE A 203 0.61 -10.83 16.48
N VAL A 204 0.47 -10.23 15.29
CA VAL A 204 0.12 -8.82 15.10
C VAL A 204 -1.26 -8.73 14.49
N MET A 205 -2.17 -8.02 15.14
CA MET A 205 -3.53 -7.84 14.63
C MET A 205 -3.57 -6.79 13.53
N ALA A 206 -4.25 -7.13 12.45
CA ALA A 206 -4.35 -6.31 11.26
C ALA A 206 -5.36 -5.15 11.41
N ASN A 207 -5.21 -4.13 10.58
CA ASN A 207 -6.25 -3.14 10.31
C ASN A 207 -6.65 -3.25 8.84
N LEU A 208 -7.75 -3.95 8.58
CA LEU A 208 -8.13 -4.32 7.22
C LEU A 208 -8.54 -3.10 6.37
N SER A 209 -8.26 -3.16 5.07
CA SER A 209 -8.61 -2.09 4.13
C SER A 209 -10.10 -1.98 3.89
N SER A 210 -10.84 -3.10 3.95
CA SER A 210 -12.29 -3.11 3.74
C SER A 210 -13.06 -2.92 5.06
N PRO A 211 -13.88 -1.85 5.20
CA PRO A 211 -14.64 -1.62 6.42
C PRO A 211 -15.60 -2.75 6.79
N ILE A 212 -16.17 -3.46 5.79
CA ILE A 212 -17.10 -4.58 6.03
C ILE A 212 -16.42 -5.74 6.77
N ARG A 213 -15.11 -5.92 6.55
CA ARG A 213 -14.31 -6.99 7.15
C ARG A 213 -13.70 -6.61 8.49
N SER A 214 -13.54 -5.31 8.79
CA SER A 214 -12.94 -4.83 10.05
C SER A 214 -13.43 -5.52 11.34
N PRO A 215 -14.71 -5.93 11.47
CA PRO A 215 -15.19 -6.59 12.69
C PRO A 215 -14.71 -8.04 12.85
N GLU A 216 -14.24 -8.68 11.76
CA GLU A 216 -13.62 -10.01 11.78
C GLU A 216 -12.38 -10.02 12.68
N VAL A 217 -11.59 -8.94 12.67
CA VAL A 217 -10.40 -8.78 13.51
C VAL A 217 -10.76 -8.88 15.00
N GLN A 218 -11.89 -8.31 15.41
CA GLN A 218 -12.31 -8.35 16.82
C GLN A 218 -12.73 -9.76 17.26
N VAL A 219 -13.33 -10.54 16.35
CA VAL A 219 -13.64 -11.95 16.61
C VAL A 219 -12.35 -12.75 16.77
N MET A 220 -11.37 -12.54 15.89
CA MET A 220 -10.08 -13.23 16.00
C MET A 220 -9.31 -12.87 17.26
N LYS A 221 -9.36 -11.61 17.71
CA LYS A 221 -8.82 -11.22 19.03
C LYS A 221 -9.47 -12.01 20.16
N LEU A 222 -10.81 -12.14 20.15
CA LEU A 222 -11.51 -12.94 21.15
C LEU A 222 -11.05 -14.41 21.09
N CYS A 223 -10.91 -14.98 19.89
CA CYS A 223 -10.39 -16.34 19.72
C CYS A 223 -8.99 -16.49 20.34
N PHE A 224 -8.05 -15.59 20.05
CA PHE A 224 -6.72 -15.62 20.64
C PHE A 224 -6.73 -15.44 22.16
N GLN A 225 -7.60 -14.58 22.70
CA GLN A 225 -7.79 -14.42 24.14
C GLN A 225 -8.37 -15.66 24.82
N ILE A 226 -9.24 -16.42 24.14
CA ILE A 226 -9.79 -17.69 24.62
C ILE A 226 -8.70 -18.76 24.60
N LEU A 227 -7.91 -18.82 23.52
CA LEU A 227 -6.78 -19.74 23.38
C LEU A 227 -5.58 -19.36 24.26
N GLY A 228 -5.61 -18.19 24.91
CA GLY A 228 -4.51 -17.68 25.73
C GLY A 228 -3.26 -17.31 24.91
N LEU A 229 -3.41 -16.95 23.65
CA LEU A 229 -2.29 -16.60 22.77
C LEU A 229 -1.92 -15.10 22.90
N PRO A 230 -0.63 -14.77 23.05
CA PRO A 230 -0.21 -13.39 23.18
C PRO A 230 -0.29 -12.66 21.83
N ILE A 231 -0.84 -11.45 21.87
CA ILE A 231 -0.82 -10.49 20.76
C ILE A 231 0.31 -9.49 21.03
N VAL A 232 1.24 -9.36 20.09
CA VAL A 232 2.38 -8.44 20.14
C VAL A 232 1.92 -6.99 19.97
N GLY A 233 0.93 -6.77 19.12
CA GLY A 233 0.39 -5.44 18.88
C GLY A 233 -0.68 -5.40 17.81
N GLU A 234 -1.15 -4.18 17.53
CA GLU A 234 -2.21 -3.91 16.56
C GLU A 234 -1.83 -2.72 15.69
N ILE A 235 -2.20 -2.78 14.41
CA ILE A 235 -1.97 -1.69 13.47
C ILE A 235 -3.00 -0.57 13.69
N PRO A 236 -2.58 0.68 13.96
CA PRO A 236 -3.50 1.81 14.09
C PRO A 236 -3.83 2.43 12.73
N GLU A 237 -4.87 3.26 12.67
CA GLU A 237 -5.08 4.17 11.54
C GLU A 237 -3.91 5.17 11.41
N PRO A 238 -3.53 5.60 10.18
CA PRO A 238 -4.09 5.19 8.87
C PRO A 238 -3.49 3.88 8.32
N GLY A 239 -2.70 3.15 9.11
CA GLY A 239 -2.06 1.91 8.70
C GLY A 239 -3.07 0.85 8.28
N LYS A 240 -2.81 0.21 7.14
CA LYS A 240 -3.58 -0.91 6.61
C LYS A 240 -2.68 -2.12 6.43
N LEU A 241 -3.14 -3.26 6.91
CA LEU A 241 -2.45 -4.53 6.85
C LEU A 241 -3.48 -5.61 6.60
N GLU A 242 -3.17 -6.58 5.76
CA GLU A 242 -3.91 -7.84 5.60
C GLU A 242 -2.90 -8.98 5.46
N GLY A 243 -3.14 -10.10 6.14
CA GLY A 243 -2.13 -11.15 6.26
C GLY A 243 -1.78 -11.92 4.99
N GLY A 244 -2.60 -11.86 3.93
CA GLY A 244 -2.24 -12.39 2.60
C GLY A 244 -0.99 -11.73 1.99
N ASP A 245 -0.56 -10.57 2.50
CA ASP A 245 0.63 -9.88 2.03
C ASP A 245 1.93 -10.33 2.71
N PHE A 246 1.89 -11.14 3.77
CA PHE A 246 3.06 -11.43 4.60
C PHE A 246 3.58 -12.86 4.44
N TYR A 247 4.90 -12.99 4.24
CA TYR A 247 5.62 -14.26 4.22
C TYR A 247 6.87 -14.24 5.09
N PRO A 248 6.96 -15.08 6.13
CA PRO A 248 8.21 -15.33 6.83
C PRO A 248 9.07 -16.34 6.05
N CYS A 249 10.34 -15.99 5.79
CA CYS A 249 11.28 -16.78 4.98
C CYS A 249 12.62 -17.02 5.70
N GLY A 250 12.54 -17.29 7.00
CA GLY A 250 13.68 -17.56 7.87
C GLY A 250 13.91 -16.44 8.89
N GLU A 251 14.93 -16.60 9.73
CA GLU A 251 15.34 -15.58 10.71
C GLU A 251 15.88 -14.32 10.03
N ASP A 252 16.43 -14.48 8.83
CA ASP A 252 17.05 -13.40 8.09
C ASP A 252 16.02 -12.56 7.32
N LEU A 253 15.09 -13.15 6.57
CA LEU A 253 14.26 -12.42 5.61
C LEU A 253 12.77 -12.71 5.78
N CYS A 254 11.95 -11.67 5.75
CA CYS A 254 10.51 -11.77 5.48
C CYS A 254 10.09 -10.85 4.32
N PHE A 255 9.02 -11.22 3.63
CA PHE A 255 8.38 -10.40 2.62
C PHE A 255 7.07 -9.81 3.14
N ILE A 256 6.78 -8.58 2.74
CA ILE A 256 5.48 -7.95 2.97
C ILE A 256 5.04 -7.15 1.75
N GLY A 257 3.85 -7.46 1.24
CA GLY A 257 3.20 -6.73 0.16
C GLY A 257 2.71 -5.35 0.60
N VAL A 258 2.84 -4.36 -0.29
CA VAL A 258 2.23 -3.03 -0.16
C VAL A 258 1.55 -2.68 -1.48
N GLY A 259 0.26 -2.36 -1.44
CA GLY A 259 -0.55 -2.18 -2.64
C GLY A 259 -2.01 -1.90 -2.33
N LEU A 260 -2.91 -2.75 -2.81
CA LEU A 260 -4.36 -2.55 -2.69
C LEU A 260 -4.90 -2.72 -1.25
N ARG A 261 -4.27 -3.59 -0.45
CA ARG A 261 -4.82 -4.05 0.85
C ARG A 261 -3.96 -3.69 2.05
N SER A 262 -2.64 -3.73 1.90
CA SER A 262 -1.66 -3.30 2.90
C SER A 262 -0.92 -2.04 2.43
N ASN A 263 -0.55 -1.17 3.38
CA ASN A 263 0.14 0.08 3.09
C ASN A 263 1.50 0.23 3.77
N PHE A 264 2.33 1.11 3.22
CA PHE A 264 3.68 1.32 3.74
C PHE A 264 3.68 1.89 5.16
N TYR A 265 2.65 2.67 5.55
CA TYR A 265 2.51 3.16 6.92
C TYR A 265 2.47 2.01 7.94
N ALA A 266 1.69 0.97 7.69
CA ALA A 266 1.64 -0.20 8.58
C ALA A 266 3.00 -0.90 8.66
N VAL A 267 3.68 -1.07 7.53
CA VAL A 267 5.02 -1.68 7.47
C VAL A 267 6.03 -0.85 8.26
N GLN A 268 6.05 0.48 8.08
CA GLN A 268 6.91 1.38 8.83
C GLN A 268 6.61 1.31 10.33
N TYR A 269 5.34 1.35 10.71
CA TYR A 269 4.90 1.27 12.10
C TYR A 269 5.39 -0.01 12.80
N MET A 270 5.41 -1.12 12.06
CA MET A 270 5.96 -2.40 12.51
C MET A 270 7.48 -2.40 12.60
N MET A 271 8.17 -1.83 11.61
CA MET A 271 9.63 -1.68 11.61
C MET A 271 10.11 -0.83 12.80
N ASP A 272 9.43 0.28 13.08
CA ASP A 272 9.77 1.19 14.19
C ASP A 272 9.66 0.52 15.58
N ARG A 273 8.91 -0.58 15.67
CA ARG A 273 8.66 -1.34 16.91
C ARG A 273 9.33 -2.71 16.94
N ASP A 274 10.10 -3.04 15.92
CA ASP A 274 10.75 -4.34 15.77
C ASP A 274 9.77 -5.52 15.85
N TRP A 275 8.59 -5.38 15.25
CA TRP A 275 7.53 -6.39 15.29
C TRP A 275 7.71 -7.52 14.27
N PHE A 276 8.54 -7.35 13.24
CA PHE A 276 8.88 -8.43 12.32
C PHE A 276 9.80 -9.45 12.99
N GLY A 277 10.87 -8.98 13.63
CA GLY A 277 11.85 -9.82 14.33
C GLY A 277 12.85 -10.52 13.41
N THR A 278 12.84 -10.23 12.11
CA THR A 278 13.84 -10.70 11.14
C THR A 278 14.96 -9.67 10.94
N GLU A 279 16.12 -10.10 10.46
CA GLU A 279 17.23 -9.18 10.15
C GLU A 279 16.92 -8.25 8.97
N ARG A 280 16.08 -8.71 8.02
CA ARG A 280 15.71 -8.02 6.79
C ARG A 280 14.22 -8.11 6.52
N VAL A 281 13.67 -7.03 5.97
CA VAL A 281 12.29 -6.92 5.50
C VAL A 281 12.31 -6.50 4.03
N ALA A 282 11.78 -7.34 3.16
CA ALA A 282 11.56 -7.03 1.75
C ALA A 282 10.12 -6.55 1.54
N VAL A 283 9.97 -5.26 1.26
CA VAL A 283 8.69 -4.62 0.97
C VAL A 283 8.40 -4.73 -0.51
N VAL A 284 7.42 -5.55 -0.89
CA VAL A 284 7.05 -5.84 -2.29
C VAL A 284 5.93 -4.89 -2.71
N LYS A 285 6.25 -3.95 -3.59
CA LYS A 285 5.38 -2.83 -4.00
C LYS A 285 4.56 -3.19 -5.25
N ASP A 286 3.24 -3.20 -5.09
CA ASP A 286 2.25 -3.24 -6.18
C ASP A 286 1.75 -1.82 -6.50
N TYR A 287 2.51 -1.11 -7.33
CA TYR A 287 2.17 0.25 -7.74
C TYR A 287 1.72 0.36 -9.19
N PHE A 288 1.70 -0.75 -9.93
CA PHE A 288 1.39 -0.78 -11.37
C PHE A 288 0.16 -1.64 -11.72
N ASP A 289 -0.26 -2.56 -10.84
CA ASP A 289 -1.38 -3.47 -11.12
C ASP A 289 -2.62 -3.11 -10.27
N VAL A 290 -2.49 -3.09 -8.94
CA VAL A 290 -3.54 -2.67 -7.98
C VAL A 290 -4.89 -3.33 -8.27
N ASN A 291 -4.87 -4.64 -8.51
CA ASN A 291 -6.02 -5.39 -9.02
C ASN A 291 -6.71 -6.21 -7.93
N GLN A 292 -8.04 -6.30 -7.98
CA GLN A 292 -8.83 -7.03 -6.99
C GLN A 292 -8.58 -8.54 -6.98
N GLN A 293 -8.33 -9.18 -8.13
CA GLN A 293 -8.02 -10.62 -8.21
C GLN A 293 -6.57 -10.92 -7.79
N ARG A 294 -5.72 -9.89 -7.73
CA ARG A 294 -4.30 -9.96 -7.33
C ARG A 294 -4.02 -9.06 -6.13
N MET A 295 -4.98 -9.01 -5.21
CA MET A 295 -5.05 -7.98 -4.16
C MET A 295 -3.99 -8.12 -3.07
N HIS A 296 -3.42 -9.32 -2.92
CA HIS A 296 -2.38 -9.65 -1.94
C HIS A 296 -1.22 -10.39 -2.60
N LEU A 297 -0.05 -10.38 -1.94
CA LEU A 297 1.13 -11.11 -2.40
C LEU A 297 0.86 -12.62 -2.59
N ASP A 298 0.10 -13.25 -1.71
CA ASP A 298 -0.21 -14.69 -1.76
C ASP A 298 -1.10 -15.14 -2.92
N THR A 299 -1.70 -14.18 -3.63
CA THR A 299 -2.51 -14.44 -4.82
C THR A 299 -1.68 -14.50 -6.10
N VAL A 300 -0.44 -14.01 -6.06
CA VAL A 300 0.50 -13.94 -7.21
C VAL A 300 1.81 -14.66 -6.96
N CYS A 301 2.12 -14.99 -5.71
CA CYS A 301 3.41 -15.53 -5.31
C CYS A 301 3.23 -16.42 -4.07
N ASN A 302 3.94 -17.55 -3.97
CA ASN A 302 3.82 -18.44 -2.82
C ASN A 302 5.08 -19.28 -2.58
N LEU A 303 5.50 -19.38 -1.32
CA LEU A 303 6.69 -20.13 -0.93
C LEU A 303 6.36 -21.62 -0.86
N ILE A 304 6.67 -22.35 -1.92
CA ILE A 304 6.29 -23.76 -2.04
C ILE A 304 7.32 -24.69 -1.40
N ASP A 305 8.56 -24.24 -1.18
CA ASP A 305 9.66 -24.98 -0.54
C ASP A 305 10.66 -23.99 0.09
N GLU A 306 11.72 -24.45 0.77
CA GLU A 306 12.67 -23.61 1.52
C GLU A 306 13.19 -22.40 0.72
N LYS A 307 13.58 -22.63 -0.54
CA LYS A 307 14.03 -21.59 -1.47
C LYS A 307 13.37 -21.72 -2.83
N VAL A 308 12.12 -22.18 -2.89
CA VAL A 308 11.37 -22.31 -4.16
C VAL A 308 10.09 -21.49 -4.11
N MET A 309 9.95 -20.57 -5.05
CA MET A 309 8.82 -19.66 -5.15
C MET A 309 7.98 -19.98 -6.38
N LEU A 310 6.69 -20.26 -6.18
CA LEU A 310 5.70 -20.25 -7.25
C LEU A 310 5.29 -18.79 -7.49
N ILE A 311 5.44 -18.28 -8.70
CA ILE A 311 5.20 -16.87 -9.00
C ILE A 311 4.45 -16.71 -10.32
N LEU A 312 3.51 -15.76 -10.38
CA LEU A 312 2.84 -15.36 -11.61
C LEU A 312 3.87 -14.77 -12.59
N GLU A 313 3.95 -15.33 -13.79
CA GLU A 313 4.88 -14.89 -14.83
C GLU A 313 4.68 -13.42 -15.20
N ASP A 314 3.42 -12.97 -15.27
CA ASP A 314 3.07 -11.62 -15.70
C ASP A 314 3.57 -10.51 -14.76
N ILE A 315 3.92 -10.81 -13.50
CA ILE A 315 4.52 -9.81 -12.58
C ILE A 315 6.05 -9.79 -12.61
N CYS A 316 6.67 -10.65 -13.42
CA CYS A 316 8.12 -10.81 -13.50
C CYS A 316 8.70 -9.99 -14.65
N GLY A 317 9.91 -9.47 -14.42
CA GLY A 317 10.73 -8.83 -15.45
C GLY A 317 10.53 -7.31 -15.54
N GLU A 318 11.61 -6.62 -15.89
CA GLU A 318 11.68 -5.15 -15.88
C GLU A 318 10.70 -4.49 -16.89
N GLU A 319 10.30 -5.23 -17.92
CA GLU A 319 9.37 -4.80 -18.98
C GLU A 319 7.90 -5.03 -18.65
N SER A 320 7.59 -5.83 -17.63
CA SER A 320 6.20 -6.13 -17.32
C SER A 320 5.45 -4.85 -16.91
N PRO A 321 4.24 -4.60 -17.43
CA PRO A 321 3.39 -3.50 -17.00
C PRO A 321 2.80 -3.72 -15.59
N MET A 322 2.96 -4.93 -15.04
CA MET A 322 2.39 -5.36 -13.76
C MET A 322 3.48 -5.66 -12.73
N LYS A 323 4.73 -5.34 -13.07
CA LYS A 323 5.89 -5.74 -12.29
C LYS A 323 5.79 -5.29 -10.84
N ARG A 324 6.48 -6.03 -9.96
CA ARG A 324 6.63 -5.65 -8.55
C ARG A 324 8.04 -5.13 -8.32
N LEU A 325 8.16 -4.13 -7.46
CA LEU A 325 9.45 -3.57 -7.04
C LEU A 325 9.67 -3.86 -5.56
N VAL A 326 10.92 -4.06 -5.15
CA VAL A 326 11.29 -4.40 -3.78
C VAL A 326 12.16 -3.33 -3.18
N ASP A 327 11.75 -2.87 -2.01
CA ASP A 327 12.60 -2.13 -1.08
C ASP A 327 13.02 -3.05 0.05
N GLU A 328 14.32 -3.22 0.24
CA GLU A 328 14.88 -4.02 1.31
C GLU A 328 15.33 -3.12 2.45
N TYR A 329 14.85 -3.42 3.64
CA TYR A 329 15.25 -2.77 4.88
C TYR A 329 16.05 -3.74 5.75
N VAL A 330 17.14 -3.26 6.34
CA VAL A 330 18.02 -4.03 7.22
C VAL A 330 17.90 -3.51 8.64
N ARG A 331 17.75 -4.43 9.58
CA ARG A 331 17.68 -4.18 11.02
C ARG A 331 19.07 -3.88 11.57
N ASP A 332 19.19 -2.80 12.33
CA ASP A 332 20.36 -2.56 13.17
C ASP A 332 20.26 -3.46 14.42
N PRO A 333 21.22 -4.37 14.66
CA PRO A 333 21.16 -5.30 15.79
C PRO A 333 21.25 -4.61 17.16
N LEU A 334 21.85 -3.41 17.24
CA LEU A 334 22.01 -2.65 18.47
C LEU A 334 20.77 -1.83 18.81
N THR A 335 20.16 -1.20 17.81
CA THR A 335 19.02 -0.29 18.03
C THR A 335 17.66 -0.93 17.75
N GLY A 336 17.63 -2.05 17.02
CA GLY A 336 16.42 -2.71 16.53
C GLY A 336 15.69 -1.94 15.42
N LYS A 337 16.25 -0.83 14.93
CA LYS A 337 15.65 -0.02 13.88
C LYS A 337 16.00 -0.54 12.51
N TYR A 338 15.02 -0.55 11.62
CA TYR A 338 15.22 -0.89 10.22
C TYR A 338 15.58 0.35 9.40
N SER A 339 16.46 0.18 8.41
CA SER A 339 16.86 1.23 7.48
C SER A 339 16.95 0.70 6.05
N LEU A 340 16.59 1.53 5.06
CA LEU A 340 16.59 1.15 3.65
C LEU A 340 18.02 0.81 3.19
N ASN A 341 18.21 -0.38 2.63
CA ASN A 341 19.49 -0.89 2.12
C ASN A 341 19.50 -0.98 0.59
N ARG A 342 18.43 -1.52 0.00
CA ARG A 342 18.24 -1.59 -1.45
C ARG A 342 16.86 -1.07 -1.81
N HIS A 343 16.73 -0.43 -2.96
CA HIS A 343 15.51 0.25 -3.40
C HIS A 343 15.17 -0.12 -4.83
N ASP A 344 13.87 -0.27 -5.11
CA ASP A 344 13.29 -0.46 -6.45
C ASP A 344 13.91 -1.58 -7.29
N ILE A 345 14.25 -2.70 -6.64
CA ILE A 345 14.70 -3.92 -7.34
C ILE A 345 13.48 -4.65 -7.89
N GLU A 346 13.48 -5.02 -9.17
CA GLU A 346 12.42 -5.87 -9.72
C GLU A 346 12.31 -7.21 -8.96
N TYR A 347 11.10 -7.61 -8.61
CA TYR A 347 10.86 -8.67 -7.62
C TYR A 347 11.41 -10.04 -8.03
N SER A 348 11.22 -10.47 -9.28
CA SER A 348 11.75 -11.77 -9.72
C SER A 348 13.29 -11.79 -9.70
N LYS A 349 13.92 -10.67 -10.06
CA LYS A 349 15.37 -10.46 -9.97
C LYS A 349 15.84 -10.44 -8.52
N TYR A 350 15.11 -9.80 -7.62
CA TYR A 350 15.40 -9.81 -6.19
C TYR A 350 15.38 -11.24 -5.64
N LEU A 351 14.33 -12.01 -5.92
CA LEU A 351 14.21 -13.40 -5.49
C LEU A 351 15.40 -14.26 -5.99
N ILE A 352 15.78 -14.13 -7.26
CA ILE A 352 16.93 -14.87 -7.82
C ILE A 352 18.25 -14.47 -7.11
N GLN A 353 18.45 -13.19 -6.81
CA GLN A 353 19.62 -12.71 -6.06
C GLN A 353 19.67 -13.28 -4.63
N GLU A 354 18.51 -13.45 -3.99
CA GLU A 354 18.37 -14.08 -2.68
C GLU A 354 18.41 -15.63 -2.71
N GLY A 355 18.74 -16.20 -3.87
CA GLY A 355 18.92 -17.63 -4.06
C GLY A 355 17.62 -18.43 -4.22
N PHE A 356 16.49 -17.78 -4.53
CA PHE A 356 15.24 -18.48 -4.79
C PHE A 356 15.19 -19.05 -6.21
N ASP A 357 14.69 -20.28 -6.28
CA ASP A 357 14.32 -20.96 -7.51
C ASP A 357 12.87 -20.63 -7.89
N LEU A 358 12.66 -20.07 -9.07
CA LEU A 358 11.31 -19.68 -9.51
C LEU A 358 10.62 -20.78 -10.33
N VAL A 359 9.35 -21.03 -10.01
CA VAL A 359 8.39 -21.80 -10.80
C VAL A 359 7.31 -20.85 -11.29
N TYR A 360 7.18 -20.69 -12.61
CA TYR A 360 6.28 -19.72 -13.19
C TYR A 360 4.87 -20.30 -13.38
N ALA A 361 3.88 -19.58 -12.87
CA ALA A 361 2.46 -19.85 -13.08
C ALA A 361 1.92 -18.89 -14.16
N SER A 362 1.04 -19.39 -15.01
CA SER A 362 0.35 -18.55 -16.01
C SER A 362 -0.76 -17.70 -15.39
N ASP A 363 -1.21 -16.66 -16.10
CA ASP A 363 -2.42 -15.89 -15.73
C ASP A 363 -3.64 -16.78 -15.52
N GLN A 364 -3.82 -17.84 -16.32
CA GLN A 364 -4.91 -18.79 -16.12
C GLN A 364 -4.76 -19.57 -14.80
N ASN A 365 -3.53 -19.98 -14.44
CA ASN A 365 -3.29 -20.61 -13.14
C ASN A 365 -3.64 -19.67 -11.99
N GLN A 366 -3.33 -18.38 -12.13
CA GLN A 366 -3.65 -17.37 -11.13
C GLN A 366 -5.16 -17.16 -10.99
N LYS A 367 -5.89 -17.03 -12.10
CA LYS A 367 -7.36 -16.91 -12.13
C LYS A 367 -8.07 -18.13 -11.54
N ASP A 368 -7.46 -19.30 -11.65
CA ASP A 368 -7.93 -20.54 -11.03
C ASP A 368 -7.42 -20.70 -9.57
N TYR A 369 -6.86 -19.64 -8.98
CA TYR A 369 -6.32 -19.56 -7.62
C TYR A 369 -5.20 -20.57 -7.32
N GLY A 370 -4.51 -21.04 -8.36
CA GLY A 370 -3.44 -22.02 -8.28
C GLY A 370 -2.19 -21.54 -7.56
N CYS A 371 -1.91 -20.22 -7.59
CA CYS A 371 -0.82 -19.63 -6.84
C CYS A 371 -1.07 -19.65 -5.31
N ASN A 372 -2.32 -19.70 -4.87
CA ASN A 372 -2.71 -19.56 -3.47
C ASN A 372 -2.80 -20.92 -2.73
N GLY A 373 -1.79 -21.76 -2.93
CA GLY A 373 -1.66 -23.06 -2.23
C GLY A 373 -1.11 -22.92 -0.80
N LEU A 374 -1.24 -23.97 0.02
CA LEU A 374 -0.77 -23.94 1.40
C LEU A 374 0.45 -24.83 1.58
N ASN A 375 1.58 -24.24 1.98
CA ASN A 375 2.75 -24.98 2.43
C ASN A 375 2.59 -25.38 3.91
N ILE A 376 2.55 -26.69 4.17
CA ILE A 376 2.44 -27.25 5.52
C ILE A 376 3.79 -27.75 6.05
N GLY A 377 4.87 -27.52 5.31
CA GLY A 377 6.22 -27.99 5.60
C GLY A 377 6.40 -29.50 5.37
N ASN A 378 7.51 -30.05 5.86
CA ASN A 378 7.86 -31.47 5.72
C ASN A 378 7.75 -31.98 4.27
N GLY A 379 8.14 -31.13 3.32
CA GLY A 379 8.11 -31.41 1.89
C GLY A 379 6.70 -31.58 1.31
N LYS A 380 5.69 -30.85 1.79
CA LYS A 380 4.29 -30.99 1.34
C LYS A 380 3.65 -29.65 1.02
N PHE A 381 2.97 -29.59 -0.13
CA PHE A 381 2.27 -28.41 -0.60
C PHE A 381 0.85 -28.75 -1.06
N ILE A 382 -0.15 -28.07 -0.50
CA ILE A 382 -1.56 -28.27 -0.82
C ILE A 382 -1.97 -27.33 -1.97
N VAL A 383 -2.55 -27.90 -3.02
CA VAL A 383 -2.97 -27.21 -4.24
C VAL A 383 -4.43 -27.47 -4.57
N VAL A 384 -5.12 -26.46 -5.11
CA VAL A 384 -6.53 -26.55 -5.51
C VAL A 384 -6.75 -26.62 -7.02
N ASP A 385 -5.73 -26.24 -7.80
CA ASP A 385 -5.74 -26.31 -9.25
C ASP A 385 -4.80 -27.42 -9.77
N LYS A 386 -5.36 -28.32 -10.59
CA LYS A 386 -4.62 -29.43 -11.18
C LYS A 386 -3.65 -28.96 -12.25
N ALA A 387 -3.92 -27.86 -12.96
CA ALA A 387 -2.99 -27.37 -13.97
C ALA A 387 -1.72 -26.84 -13.29
N THR A 388 -1.88 -26.07 -12.22
CA THR A 388 -0.77 -25.58 -11.39
C THR A 388 -0.02 -26.72 -10.73
N ALA A 389 -0.71 -27.72 -10.20
CA ALA A 389 -0.07 -28.93 -9.68
C ALA A 389 0.84 -29.62 -10.72
N LYS A 390 0.39 -29.70 -11.98
CA LYS A 390 1.20 -30.25 -13.08
C LYS A 390 2.38 -29.35 -13.41
N THR A 391 2.22 -28.03 -13.36
CA THR A 391 3.32 -27.07 -13.55
C THR A 391 4.39 -27.28 -12.49
N ILE A 392 4.01 -27.37 -11.21
CA ILE A 392 4.94 -27.63 -10.10
C ILE A 392 5.59 -29.01 -10.25
N ALA A 393 4.81 -30.07 -10.51
CA ALA A 393 5.33 -31.43 -10.62
C ALA A 393 6.29 -31.64 -11.80
N ARG A 394 6.20 -30.82 -12.85
CA ARG A 394 7.14 -30.82 -13.98
C ARG A 394 8.42 -30.05 -13.68
N SER A 395 8.40 -29.18 -12.68
CA SER A 395 9.60 -28.50 -12.20
C SER A 395 10.50 -29.49 -11.48
N THR A 396 11.79 -29.47 -11.80
CA THR A 396 12.81 -30.24 -11.06
C THR A 396 13.34 -29.48 -9.84
N LYS A 397 12.74 -28.32 -9.51
CA LYS A 397 13.25 -27.39 -8.49
C LYS A 397 12.78 -27.70 -7.07
N THR A 398 11.74 -28.52 -6.92
CA THR A 398 11.21 -28.93 -5.61
C THR A 398 10.96 -30.43 -5.60
N ASN A 399 11.10 -31.05 -4.43
CA ASN A 399 10.75 -32.45 -4.19
C ASN A 399 9.42 -32.60 -3.43
N ASN A 400 8.65 -31.52 -3.33
CA ASN A 400 7.47 -31.51 -2.49
C ASN A 400 6.37 -32.42 -3.03
N GLN A 401 5.78 -33.17 -2.11
CA GLN A 401 4.58 -33.93 -2.36
C GLN A 401 3.40 -32.95 -2.52
N LEU A 402 2.82 -32.96 -3.71
CA LEU A 402 1.64 -32.16 -4.01
C LEU A 402 0.37 -32.87 -3.53
N LEU A 403 -0.37 -32.21 -2.65
CA LEU A 403 -1.63 -32.70 -2.10
C LEU A 403 -2.78 -31.91 -2.73
N PHE A 404 -3.69 -32.61 -3.40
CA PHE A 404 -4.81 -31.96 -4.09
C PHE A 404 -6.07 -31.98 -3.23
N VAL A 405 -6.77 -30.84 -3.15
CA VAL A 405 -8.13 -30.74 -2.61
C VAL A 405 -9.03 -29.97 -3.57
N ASP A 406 -10.23 -30.48 -3.86
CA ASP A 406 -11.21 -29.73 -4.65
C ASP A 406 -11.81 -28.63 -3.77
N PHE A 407 -11.62 -27.38 -4.18
CA PHE A 407 -11.99 -26.19 -3.41
C PHE A 407 -12.72 -25.14 -4.26
N ARG A 408 -13.17 -25.53 -5.46
CA ARG A 408 -13.70 -24.63 -6.50
C ARG A 408 -14.93 -23.84 -6.07
N THR A 409 -15.68 -24.31 -5.08
CA THR A 409 -16.85 -23.58 -4.60
C THR A 409 -16.40 -22.45 -3.69
N VAL A 410 -15.40 -22.68 -2.85
CA VAL A 410 -14.85 -21.66 -1.94
C VAL A 410 -14.07 -20.59 -2.71
N THR A 411 -13.37 -20.94 -3.81
CA THR A 411 -12.63 -19.98 -4.65
C THR A 411 -13.50 -18.88 -5.25
N LYS A 412 -14.80 -19.10 -5.40
CA LYS A 412 -15.78 -18.08 -5.83
C LYS A 412 -15.87 -16.87 -4.89
N MET A 413 -15.25 -16.93 -3.72
CA MET A 413 -15.17 -15.83 -2.75
C MET A 413 -13.84 -15.07 -2.82
N TYR A 414 -13.05 -15.20 -3.89
CA TYR A 414 -11.71 -14.59 -4.08
C TYR A 414 -10.56 -15.17 -3.23
N GLY A 415 -10.59 -16.44 -2.84
CA GLY A 415 -9.48 -17.03 -2.08
C GLY A 415 -9.43 -18.55 -2.08
N SER A 416 -8.27 -19.11 -1.72
CA SER A 416 -8.02 -20.56 -1.72
C SER A 416 -7.57 -21.04 -0.33
N VAL A 417 -6.97 -22.24 -0.27
CA VAL A 417 -6.55 -22.91 0.97
C VAL A 417 -5.55 -22.09 1.80
N HIS A 418 -4.71 -21.26 1.17
CA HIS A 418 -3.82 -20.36 1.91
C HIS A 418 -4.61 -19.25 2.61
N CYS A 419 -5.51 -18.55 1.88
CA CYS A 419 -6.37 -17.52 2.46
C CYS A 419 -7.30 -18.08 3.55
N CYS A 420 -7.79 -19.32 3.39
CA CYS A 420 -8.68 -19.98 4.35
C CYS A 420 -7.99 -20.48 5.62
N SER A 421 -6.66 -20.40 5.71
CA SER A 421 -5.91 -20.94 6.83
C SER A 421 -5.06 -19.89 7.53
N GLN A 422 -5.14 -19.88 8.86
CA GLN A 422 -4.14 -19.25 9.70
C GLN A 422 -3.31 -20.33 10.38
N VAL A 423 -2.06 -20.48 9.98
CA VAL A 423 -1.09 -21.27 10.74
C VAL A 423 -0.58 -20.39 11.87
N ILE A 424 -0.78 -20.81 13.12
CA ILE A 424 -0.38 -20.04 14.32
C ILE A 424 0.83 -20.65 15.03
N SER A 425 1.21 -21.86 14.67
CA SER A 425 2.38 -22.56 15.22
C SER A 425 3.00 -23.39 14.12
N ARG A 426 4.29 -23.17 13.87
CA ARG A 426 5.12 -24.01 13.03
C ARG A 426 6.32 -24.53 13.83
N LYS A 427 6.75 -25.75 13.54
CA LYS A 427 7.95 -26.36 14.12
C LYS A 427 9.05 -26.40 13.08
N SER A 428 10.19 -25.79 13.40
CA SER A 428 11.38 -25.89 12.56
C SER A 428 11.85 -27.34 12.43
N THR A 429 12.23 -27.71 11.21
CA THR A 429 12.81 -29.01 10.88
C THR A 429 14.21 -29.20 11.46
N GLU A 430 14.91 -28.12 11.86
CA GLU A 430 16.22 -28.19 12.53
C GLU A 430 16.09 -27.96 14.03
N SER A 431 16.28 -29.01 14.83
CA SER A 431 16.64 -28.86 16.25
C SER A 431 18.10 -28.43 16.36
N LYS A 432 18.42 -27.16 16.07
CA LYS A 432 19.65 -26.56 16.61
C LYS A 432 19.35 -26.14 18.04
N ILE A 433 19.52 -27.08 18.96
CA ILE A 433 19.66 -26.79 20.39
C ILE A 433 20.90 -25.90 20.53
N ILE A 434 20.71 -24.59 20.67
CA ILE A 434 21.75 -23.73 21.21
C ILE A 434 21.55 -23.76 22.71
N ASP A 435 22.38 -24.58 23.36
CA ASP A 435 22.45 -24.71 24.80
C ASP A 435 23.03 -23.41 25.38
N PHE A 436 22.18 -22.53 25.92
CA PHE A 436 22.59 -21.30 26.61
C PHE A 436 23.15 -21.57 28.03
N THR A 437 23.98 -22.60 28.17
CA THR A 437 24.63 -22.96 29.44
C THR A 437 26.13 -23.07 29.30
N GLN A 438 26.79 -22.00 28.85
CA GLN A 438 28.17 -21.69 29.26
C GLN A 438 28.53 -20.23 29.00
N ALA A 439 27.96 -19.34 29.83
CA ALA A 439 28.67 -18.12 30.19
C ALA A 439 29.83 -18.47 31.13
N SER A 440 30.94 -17.74 30.98
CA SER A 440 32.17 -17.78 31.79
C SER A 440 33.21 -18.87 31.43
N THR A 441 34.17 -18.51 30.59
CA THR A 441 35.57 -18.44 31.06
C THR A 441 36.35 -17.46 30.19
N ILE A 442 36.82 -16.41 30.84
CA ILE A 442 37.82 -15.48 30.32
C ILE A 442 39.14 -16.24 30.27
N SER A 443 39.75 -16.35 29.08
CA SER A 443 41.17 -16.65 28.96
C SER A 443 41.82 -15.63 28.04
N ASN A 444 42.62 -14.76 28.65
CA ASN A 444 43.57 -13.88 28.01
C ASN A 444 44.53 -14.68 27.11
N SER A 445 44.61 -14.32 25.83
CA SER A 445 45.81 -14.54 25.03
C SER A 445 46.06 -13.31 24.17
N SER A 446 47.06 -12.55 24.59
CA SER A 446 47.73 -11.50 23.85
C SER A 446 48.42 -12.07 22.60
N SER A 447 48.10 -11.54 21.43
CA SER A 447 49.03 -11.53 20.29
C SER A 447 48.86 -10.21 19.56
N SER A 448 49.86 -9.35 19.78
CA SER A 448 50.21 -8.22 18.95
C SER A 448 50.39 -8.66 17.51
N ASP A 449 49.72 -8.00 16.57
CA ASP A 449 50.37 -7.62 15.32
C ASP A 449 49.72 -6.35 14.79
N SER A 450 50.57 -5.34 14.69
CA SER A 450 50.35 -4.04 14.10
C SER A 450 50.43 -4.18 12.58
N ASP A 451 49.39 -3.77 11.86
CA ASP A 451 49.63 -3.16 10.56
C ASP A 451 48.63 -2.03 10.29
N SER A 452 49.21 -0.85 10.16
CA SER A 452 48.55 0.44 10.03
C SER A 452 48.46 0.83 8.57
N SER A 453 47.26 0.92 8.02
CA SER A 453 47.01 1.74 6.83
C SER A 453 45.71 2.53 6.99
N LEU A 454 45.90 3.80 7.36
CA LEU A 454 44.89 4.85 7.32
C LEU A 454 44.50 5.12 5.86
N PRO A 455 43.21 5.17 5.50
CA PRO A 455 42.77 5.87 4.31
C PRO A 455 42.85 7.38 4.56
N THR A 456 43.65 8.03 3.73
CA THR A 456 43.85 9.47 3.64
C THR A 456 42.56 10.25 3.40
N SER A 457 42.54 11.46 3.98
CA SER A 457 41.58 12.56 3.85
C SER A 457 40.96 12.81 2.46
N PRO A 458 39.78 13.45 2.40
CA PRO A 458 39.00 13.59 1.17
C PRO A 458 39.71 14.49 0.16
N SER A 459 39.82 14.02 -1.08
CA SER A 459 40.25 14.84 -2.21
C SER A 459 39.24 15.98 -2.46
N SER A 460 39.78 17.18 -2.63
CA SER A 460 39.12 18.41 -3.05
C SER A 460 37.88 18.22 -3.92
N THR A 461 36.73 18.67 -3.42
CA THR A 461 35.50 18.92 -4.20
C THR A 461 35.80 19.87 -5.36
N LEU A 462 35.90 19.31 -6.56
CA LEU A 462 35.66 20.06 -7.80
C LEU A 462 34.20 20.53 -7.76
N ARG A 463 33.97 21.84 -7.70
CA ARG A 463 32.63 22.44 -7.88
C ARG A 463 32.03 21.93 -9.19
N LYS A 464 31.00 21.08 -9.13
CA LYS A 464 30.16 20.78 -10.29
C LYS A 464 29.51 22.11 -10.73
N GLN A 465 29.59 22.41 -12.03
CA GLN A 465 28.86 23.53 -12.63
C GLN A 465 27.35 23.26 -12.51
N PRO A 466 26.54 24.29 -12.24
CA PRO A 466 25.08 24.16 -12.16
C PRO A 466 24.53 23.65 -13.50
N SER A 467 23.69 22.61 -13.46
CA SER A 467 23.08 21.98 -14.65
C SER A 467 21.56 21.91 -14.53
N ASN A 468 20.86 21.90 -15.67
CA ASN A 468 19.40 21.87 -15.69
C ASN A 468 18.80 20.45 -15.53
N GLY A 469 19.50 19.39 -15.95
CA GLY A 469 19.03 18.00 -15.81
C GLY A 469 19.55 17.27 -14.56
N SER A 470 18.68 16.44 -13.96
CA SER A 470 19.01 15.48 -12.91
C SER A 470 19.01 14.04 -13.44
N ASP A 471 19.84 13.18 -12.85
CA ASP A 471 19.80 11.73 -12.99
C ASP A 471 18.87 11.04 -11.98
N LYS A 472 18.37 11.78 -10.99
CA LYS A 472 17.46 11.32 -9.93
C LYS A 472 16.13 12.07 -9.96
N ILE A 473 15.03 11.34 -9.85
CA ILE A 473 13.68 11.91 -9.83
C ILE A 473 12.81 11.26 -8.76
N VAL A 474 11.77 11.98 -8.34
CA VAL A 474 10.65 11.44 -7.56
C VAL A 474 9.45 11.28 -8.48
N MET A 475 8.75 10.16 -8.34
CA MET A 475 7.46 9.91 -8.96
C MET A 475 6.49 9.32 -7.93
N VAL A 476 5.21 9.66 -8.04
CA VAL A 476 4.14 9.09 -7.21
C VAL A 476 3.17 8.35 -8.11
N ALA A 477 2.99 7.05 -7.87
CA ALA A 477 2.13 6.20 -8.66
C ALA A 477 0.63 6.57 -8.53
N PRO A 478 -0.13 6.52 -9.63
CA PRO A 478 -1.59 6.68 -9.74
C PRO A 478 -2.51 5.77 -8.91
N THR A 479 -2.01 5.08 -7.88
CA THR A 479 -2.68 3.96 -7.21
C THR A 479 -4.06 4.32 -6.65
N TYR A 480 -4.28 5.59 -6.33
CA TYR A 480 -5.58 6.12 -5.92
C TYR A 480 -5.92 7.48 -6.57
N PHE A 481 -6.27 7.54 -7.85
CA PHE A 481 -6.80 8.80 -8.40
C PHE A 481 -8.24 9.09 -7.93
N VAL A 482 -8.43 10.23 -7.26
CA VAL A 482 -9.75 10.81 -6.96
C VAL A 482 -9.85 12.16 -7.64
N ARG A 483 -9.93 12.17 -8.97
CA ARG A 483 -10.54 13.30 -9.68
C ARG A 483 -11.91 12.90 -10.23
N PRO A 484 -12.95 12.83 -9.40
CA PRO A 484 -14.30 13.00 -9.88
C PRO A 484 -14.53 14.50 -10.12
N ARG A 485 -14.19 15.04 -11.30
CA ARG A 485 -14.74 16.34 -11.71
C ARG A 485 -16.05 16.14 -12.47
N ILE A 486 -17.14 16.17 -11.69
CA ILE A 486 -18.37 16.95 -11.87
C ILE A 486 -18.99 16.94 -13.28
N GLY A 487 -20.11 16.22 -13.43
CA GLY A 487 -20.98 16.34 -14.60
C GLY A 487 -22.19 15.40 -14.67
N SER A 488 -22.18 14.24 -14.01
CA SER A 488 -23.38 13.40 -13.91
C SER A 488 -23.36 12.53 -12.66
N GLU A 489 -24.42 12.65 -11.88
CA GLU A 489 -24.96 11.58 -11.05
C GLU A 489 -24.91 10.26 -11.86
N LEU A 490 -24.39 9.19 -11.24
CA LEU A 490 -24.15 7.85 -11.81
C LEU A 490 -22.87 7.68 -12.65
N MET A 491 -21.69 7.77 -12.03
CA MET A 491 -20.49 7.12 -12.59
C MET A 491 -20.44 5.64 -12.18
N ASN A 492 -20.30 4.77 -13.17
CA ASN A 492 -20.18 3.33 -12.99
C ASN A 492 -18.81 2.99 -12.37
N ALA A 493 -18.79 2.28 -11.23
CA ALA A 493 -17.56 1.83 -10.57
C ALA A 493 -16.64 1.03 -11.50
N HIS A 494 -17.21 0.35 -12.50
CA HIS A 494 -16.46 -0.34 -13.55
C HIS A 494 -15.61 0.62 -14.39
N ILE A 495 -16.17 1.76 -14.81
CA ILE A 495 -15.45 2.77 -15.60
C ILE A 495 -14.29 3.33 -14.78
N ILE A 496 -14.51 3.63 -13.49
CA ILE A 496 -13.45 4.13 -12.60
C ILE A 496 -12.28 3.13 -12.51
N ARG A 497 -12.59 1.84 -12.36
CA ARG A 497 -11.56 0.78 -12.32
C ARG A 497 -10.80 0.69 -13.64
N GLN A 498 -11.50 0.70 -14.78
CA GLN A 498 -10.88 0.66 -16.11
C GLN A 498 -9.99 1.88 -16.36
N THR A 499 -10.47 3.09 -16.05
CA THR A 499 -9.68 4.32 -16.18
C THR A 499 -8.45 4.26 -15.30
N ARG A 500 -8.57 3.78 -14.05
CA ARG A 500 -7.42 3.63 -13.16
C ARG A 500 -6.37 2.67 -13.74
N GLN A 501 -6.80 1.51 -14.24
CA GLN A 501 -5.88 0.57 -14.88
C GLN A 501 -5.16 1.21 -16.08
N ALA A 502 -5.90 1.85 -16.98
CA ALA A 502 -5.31 2.49 -18.16
C ALA A 502 -4.30 3.60 -17.79
N VAL A 503 -4.55 4.35 -16.71
CA VAL A 503 -3.62 5.37 -16.19
C VAL A 503 -2.39 4.72 -15.55
N LEU A 504 -2.55 3.61 -14.84
CA LEU A 504 -1.42 2.84 -14.29
C LEU A 504 -0.57 2.23 -15.41
N ASP A 505 -1.17 1.76 -16.49
CA ASP A 505 -0.45 1.24 -17.66
C ASP A 505 0.39 2.35 -18.32
N ASP A 506 -0.18 3.54 -18.53
CA ASP A 506 0.56 4.70 -19.06
C ASP A 506 1.71 5.12 -18.12
N PHE A 507 1.46 5.10 -16.81
CA PHE A 507 2.49 5.39 -15.81
C PHE A 507 3.61 4.33 -15.80
N SER A 508 3.26 3.04 -15.93
CA SER A 508 4.23 1.96 -16.04
C SER A 508 5.10 2.11 -17.28
N LYS A 509 4.52 2.49 -18.43
CA LYS A 509 5.29 2.76 -19.65
C LYS A 509 6.29 3.90 -19.43
N LEU A 510 5.83 5.02 -18.84
CA LEU A 510 6.70 6.15 -18.52
C LEU A 510 7.86 5.72 -17.61
N HIS A 511 7.55 5.03 -16.52
CA HIS A 511 8.54 4.51 -15.60
C HIS A 511 9.56 3.63 -16.33
N ASN A 512 9.13 2.66 -17.14
CA ASN A 512 10.00 1.74 -17.88
C ASN A 512 10.97 2.49 -18.81
N VAL A 513 10.45 3.44 -19.58
CA VAL A 513 11.27 4.20 -20.53
C VAL A 513 12.31 5.05 -19.81
N LEU A 514 11.96 5.66 -18.67
CA LEU A 514 12.89 6.44 -17.86
C LEU A 514 13.96 5.55 -17.20
N THR A 515 13.57 4.41 -16.62
CA THR A 515 14.53 3.45 -16.04
C THR A 515 15.52 2.94 -17.09
N LYS A 516 15.05 2.60 -18.30
CA LYS A 516 15.92 2.17 -19.42
C LYS A 516 16.90 3.25 -19.86
N ALA A 517 16.49 4.51 -19.78
CA ALA A 517 17.37 5.63 -20.05
C ALA A 517 18.45 5.80 -18.96
N GLY A 518 18.42 5.03 -17.87
CA GLY A 518 19.37 5.09 -16.77
C GLY A 518 19.05 6.16 -15.74
N ILE A 519 17.78 6.58 -15.67
CA ILE A 519 17.30 7.55 -14.68
C ILE A 519 16.94 6.80 -13.41
N ASP A 520 17.43 7.29 -12.28
CA ASP A 520 17.15 6.78 -10.95
C ASP A 520 15.83 7.38 -10.43
N ILE A 521 14.86 6.52 -10.12
CA ILE A 521 13.49 6.92 -9.78
C ILE A 521 13.24 6.50 -8.34
N HIS A 522 12.89 7.46 -7.49
CA HIS A 522 12.36 7.20 -6.17
C HIS A 522 10.83 7.13 -6.28
N LEU A 523 10.29 5.90 -6.25
CA LEU A 523 8.88 5.65 -6.48
C LEU A 523 8.06 5.54 -5.18
N PHE A 524 7.03 6.36 -5.07
CA PHE A 524 6.03 6.33 -3.99
C PHE A 524 4.65 6.00 -4.54
N CYS A 525 3.69 5.69 -3.67
CA CYS A 525 2.28 5.47 -4.07
C CYS A 525 1.34 6.56 -3.54
N HIS A 526 0.18 6.67 -4.16
CA HIS A 526 -0.90 7.53 -3.68
C HIS A 526 -2.04 6.73 -3.05
N GLU A 527 -2.40 7.08 -1.83
CA GLU A 527 -3.39 6.36 -1.03
C GLU A 527 -4.52 7.26 -0.51
N PRO A 528 -5.71 6.70 -0.17
CA PRO A 528 -6.87 7.47 0.26
C PRO A 528 -6.63 8.42 1.44
N PHE A 529 -5.79 8.03 2.40
CA PHE A 529 -5.55 8.84 3.60
C PHE A 529 -4.70 10.08 3.34
N HIS A 530 -4.02 10.19 2.19
CA HIS A 530 -3.33 11.43 1.79
C HIS A 530 -4.31 12.57 1.50
N ARG A 531 -5.59 12.24 1.21
CA ARG A 531 -6.67 13.21 1.01
C ARG A 531 -6.34 14.27 -0.04
N THR A 532 -5.58 13.95 -1.08
CA THR A 532 -5.29 14.86 -2.21
C THR A 532 -5.72 14.21 -3.52
N ASP A 533 -6.20 15.00 -4.48
CA ASP A 533 -6.61 14.52 -5.80
C ASP A 533 -5.47 14.56 -6.84
N GLN A 534 -4.32 15.10 -6.44
CA GLN A 534 -3.22 15.48 -7.33
C GLN A 534 -1.84 15.01 -6.86
N ALA A 535 -1.76 14.09 -5.89
CA ALA A 535 -0.50 13.55 -5.37
C ALA A 535 0.50 13.06 -6.42
N VAL A 536 0.00 12.67 -7.60
CA VAL A 536 0.83 12.23 -8.73
C VAL A 536 1.64 13.38 -9.34
N PHE A 537 1.18 14.63 -9.19
CA PHE A 537 1.86 15.83 -9.70
C PHE A 537 2.83 16.44 -8.68
N VAL A 538 3.86 15.68 -8.35
CA VAL A 538 4.84 16.03 -7.31
C VAL A 538 5.64 17.31 -7.57
N SER A 539 5.77 17.76 -8.81
CA SER A 539 6.72 18.84 -9.14
C SER A 539 6.25 20.25 -8.79
N GLU A 540 5.06 20.42 -8.22
CA GLU A 540 4.50 21.75 -7.97
C GLU A 540 4.93 22.41 -6.67
N TRP A 541 5.12 21.60 -5.62
CA TRP A 541 5.26 22.08 -4.25
C TRP A 541 6.71 22.28 -3.82
N PHE A 542 7.68 21.84 -4.64
CA PHE A 542 9.10 22.03 -4.37
C PHE A 542 9.93 22.33 -5.60
N SER A 543 11.16 22.79 -5.35
CA SER A 543 12.26 22.68 -6.30
C SER A 543 13.56 22.41 -5.56
N THR A 544 14.48 21.72 -6.22
CA THR A 544 15.82 21.46 -5.72
C THR A 544 16.82 22.37 -6.43
N HIS A 545 17.92 22.70 -5.75
CA HIS A 545 18.94 23.62 -6.26
C HIS A 545 20.34 23.12 -5.89
N ASP A 546 21.31 23.51 -6.71
CA ASP A 546 22.73 23.30 -6.44
C ASP A 546 23.09 23.86 -5.05
N ASN A 547 23.96 23.17 -4.32
CA ASN A 547 24.25 23.36 -2.88
C ASN A 547 23.23 22.71 -1.92
N ASN A 548 22.64 21.57 -2.30
CA ASN A 548 21.82 20.74 -1.42
C ASN A 548 20.66 21.53 -0.74
N THR A 549 20.05 22.44 -1.50
CA THR A 549 18.94 23.28 -1.03
C THR A 549 17.61 22.79 -1.60
N LEU A 550 16.67 22.50 -0.71
CA LEU A 550 15.25 22.28 -1.01
C LEU A 550 14.49 23.59 -0.84
N VAL A 551 13.62 23.93 -1.78
CA VAL A 551 12.70 25.08 -1.67
C VAL A 551 11.29 24.53 -1.61
N ILE A 552 10.52 24.92 -0.60
CA ILE A 552 9.10 24.58 -0.45
C ILE A 552 8.27 25.81 -0.81
N TYR A 553 7.34 25.63 -1.76
CA TYR A 553 6.54 26.70 -2.35
C TYR A 553 5.21 26.94 -1.62
N PRO A 554 4.70 28.19 -1.51
CA PRO A 554 3.39 28.47 -0.94
C PRO A 554 2.27 28.25 -1.97
N LEU A 555 1.36 27.32 -1.67
CA LEU A 555 0.33 26.85 -2.61
C LEU A 555 -1.04 27.43 -2.24
N ALA A 556 -1.80 27.86 -3.26
CA ALA A 556 -3.14 28.41 -3.06
C ALA A 556 -4.17 27.36 -2.60
N SER A 557 -4.04 26.11 -3.08
CA SER A 557 -4.98 25.02 -2.76
C SER A 557 -4.56 24.28 -1.50
N ALA A 558 -5.43 24.23 -0.49
CA ALA A 558 -5.21 23.41 0.71
C ALA A 558 -5.00 21.92 0.37
N ALA A 559 -5.72 21.39 -0.64
CA ALA A 559 -5.53 20.00 -1.07
C ALA A 559 -4.13 19.72 -1.63
N LYS A 560 -3.53 20.68 -2.34
CA LYS A 560 -2.16 20.54 -2.87
C LYS A 560 -1.10 20.64 -1.78
N ARG A 561 -1.36 21.36 -0.68
CA ARG A 561 -0.42 21.45 0.46
C ARG A 561 -0.18 20.08 1.10
N ARG A 562 -1.19 19.19 1.08
CA ARG A 562 -1.09 17.80 1.57
C ARG A 562 -0.19 16.92 0.70
N GLU A 563 0.27 17.39 -0.46
CA GLU A 563 1.25 16.67 -1.29
C GLU A 563 2.67 16.80 -0.74
N ARG A 564 2.93 17.72 0.21
CA ARG A 564 4.18 17.83 0.98
C ARG A 564 4.28 16.72 2.03
N ARG A 565 4.31 15.47 1.57
CA ARG A 565 4.22 14.30 2.44
C ARG A 565 5.53 14.05 3.18
N SER A 566 5.43 13.71 4.46
CA SER A 566 6.61 13.42 5.28
C SER A 566 7.41 12.22 4.78
N ASP A 567 6.75 11.19 4.22
CA ASP A 567 7.42 10.01 3.66
C ASP A 567 8.32 10.38 2.47
N ILE A 568 7.82 11.18 1.52
CA ILE A 568 8.63 11.65 0.40
C ILE A 568 9.80 12.50 0.92
N LEU A 569 9.55 13.44 1.85
CA LEU A 569 10.58 14.30 2.42
C LEU A 569 11.69 13.50 3.14
N ASN A 570 11.32 12.49 3.93
CA ASN A 570 12.26 11.63 4.66
C ASN A 570 13.12 10.77 3.72
N TYR A 571 12.55 10.20 2.66
CA TYR A 571 13.25 9.22 1.83
C TYR A 571 13.90 9.81 0.59
N ALA A 572 13.28 10.78 -0.07
CA ALA A 572 13.80 11.37 -1.29
C ALA A 572 14.69 12.61 -1.03
N PHE A 573 14.46 13.33 0.07
CA PHE A 573 15.11 14.62 0.27
C PHE A 573 16.12 14.63 1.43
N LEU A 574 15.72 14.17 2.62
CA LEU A 574 16.54 14.24 3.82
C LEU A 574 17.97 13.65 3.67
N PRO A 575 18.20 12.56 2.90
CA PRO A 575 19.55 12.02 2.73
C PRO A 575 20.56 12.96 2.03
N LYS A 576 20.07 13.93 1.25
CA LYS A 576 20.92 14.82 0.42
C LYS A 576 20.78 16.30 0.77
N TYR A 577 19.55 16.78 0.95
CA TYR A 577 19.28 18.22 1.12
C TYR A 577 19.34 18.60 2.60
N THR A 578 20.36 19.39 2.95
CA THR A 578 20.60 19.82 4.33
C THR A 578 19.99 21.17 4.64
N LYS A 579 19.70 21.97 3.61
CA LYS A 579 19.06 23.29 3.71
C LYS A 579 17.67 23.25 3.11
N CYS A 580 16.69 23.79 3.83
CA CYS A 580 15.32 23.99 3.39
C CYS A 580 14.97 25.48 3.45
N LEU A 581 14.48 26.02 2.34
CA LEU A 581 13.90 27.36 2.26
C LEU A 581 12.39 27.24 2.21
N ASP A 582 11.75 27.55 3.32
CA ASP A 582 10.31 27.41 3.53
C ASP A 582 9.58 28.73 3.27
N PHE A 583 8.81 28.78 2.18
CA PHE A 583 7.97 29.92 1.82
C PHE A 583 6.51 29.77 2.28
N THR A 584 6.15 28.69 2.97
CA THR A 584 4.77 28.45 3.45
C THR A 584 4.18 29.56 4.33
N PRO A 585 4.95 30.41 5.06
CA PRO A 585 4.37 31.59 5.72
C PRO A 585 3.57 32.51 4.78
N CYS A 586 3.96 32.60 3.50
CA CYS A 586 3.26 33.41 2.50
C CYS A 586 1.81 32.96 2.28
N GLU A 587 1.49 31.68 2.53
CA GLU A 587 0.13 31.14 2.43
C GLU A 587 -0.87 31.83 3.38
N ASN A 588 -0.35 32.44 4.44
CA ASN A 588 -1.10 33.17 5.46
C ASN A 588 -0.91 34.69 5.34
N GLY A 589 -0.30 35.18 4.25
CA GLY A 589 -0.04 36.60 4.00
C GLY A 589 1.24 37.14 4.67
N ASP A 590 2.03 36.26 5.30
CA ASP A 590 3.30 36.60 5.91
C ASP A 590 4.44 36.47 4.88
N LEU A 591 4.78 37.58 4.22
CA LEU A 591 5.80 37.65 3.16
C LEU A 591 7.22 37.51 3.70
N ARG A 592 7.58 36.29 4.11
CA ARG A 592 8.93 35.91 4.54
C ARG A 592 9.28 34.49 4.12
N VAL A 593 10.58 34.20 4.18
CA VAL A 593 11.14 32.85 4.01
C VAL A 593 11.79 32.43 5.34
N ILE A 594 11.57 31.17 5.73
CA ILE A 594 12.25 30.55 6.87
C ILE A 594 13.35 29.66 6.32
N GLU A 595 14.60 29.94 6.72
CA GLU A 595 15.72 29.02 6.48
C GLU A 595 15.79 28.01 7.63
N THR A 596 15.69 26.72 7.29
CA THR A 596 15.62 25.61 8.24
C THR A 596 16.26 24.35 7.64
N THR A 597 16.18 23.21 8.32
CA THR A 597 16.56 21.91 7.76
C THR A 597 15.32 21.14 7.28
N VAL A 598 15.52 20.11 6.45
CA VAL A 598 14.41 19.24 6.03
C VAL A 598 13.76 18.55 7.23
N GLN A 599 14.56 18.09 8.20
CA GLN A 599 14.04 17.44 9.41
C GLN A 599 13.20 18.40 10.27
N GLU A 600 13.67 19.62 10.47
CA GLU A 600 12.91 20.64 11.22
C GLU A 600 11.61 21.02 10.50
N PHE A 601 11.64 21.13 9.16
CA PHE A 601 10.45 21.37 8.37
C PHE A 601 9.40 20.26 8.59
N ILE A 602 9.81 18.99 8.51
CA ILE A 602 8.93 17.83 8.77
C ILE A 602 8.36 17.88 10.18
N ASN A 603 9.19 18.16 11.19
CA ASN A 603 8.75 18.24 12.58
C ASN A 603 7.72 19.36 12.81
N ASN A 604 7.86 20.48 12.12
CA ASN A 604 6.94 21.62 12.20
C ASN A 604 5.68 21.45 11.35
N HIS A 605 5.70 20.55 10.36
CA HIS A 605 4.60 20.24 9.45
C HIS A 605 4.30 18.74 9.43
N PRO A 606 3.88 18.14 10.57
CA PRO A 606 3.53 16.74 10.59
C PRO A 606 2.34 16.47 9.67
N ASP A 607 2.30 15.28 9.06
CA ASP A 607 1.20 14.87 8.19
C ASP A 607 -0.13 14.98 8.96
N GLN A 608 -0.99 15.90 8.53
CA GLN A 608 -2.25 16.15 9.22
C GLN A 608 -3.29 15.12 8.79
N HIS A 609 -3.40 14.02 9.54
CA HIS A 609 -4.36 12.96 9.24
C HIS A 609 -5.81 13.30 9.65
N ASN A 610 -6.04 14.33 10.48
CA ASN A 610 -7.36 14.63 11.08
C ASN A 610 -7.75 16.13 11.12
N SER A 611 -7.14 17.02 10.35
CA SER A 611 -7.47 18.46 10.43
C SER A 611 -8.53 18.92 9.44
N ASN A 612 -9.36 19.87 9.89
CA ASN A 612 -10.05 20.82 9.03
C ASN A 612 -8.99 21.79 8.49
N ASP A 613 -8.39 21.46 7.35
CA ASP A 613 -7.46 22.36 6.66
C ASP A 613 -8.14 23.74 6.50
N THR A 614 -7.61 24.73 7.20
CA THR A 614 -8.19 26.07 7.21
C THR A 614 -8.03 26.68 5.83
N ALA A 615 -9.11 27.28 5.31
CA ALA A 615 -9.04 28.05 4.08
C ALA A 615 -7.86 29.04 4.15
N PRO A 616 -7.15 29.28 3.03
CA PRO A 616 -6.09 30.29 3.00
C PRO A 616 -6.59 31.60 3.59
N ALA A 617 -5.70 32.35 4.24
CA ALA A 617 -6.00 33.71 4.63
C ALA A 617 -6.48 34.49 3.39
N THR A 618 -7.45 35.38 3.57
CA THR A 618 -7.97 36.22 2.47
C THR A 618 -6.88 37.08 1.80
N ASN A 619 -5.73 37.23 2.45
CA ASN A 619 -4.56 37.98 1.97
C ASN A 619 -3.34 37.08 1.68
N GLY A 620 -3.51 35.77 1.50
CA GLY A 620 -2.42 34.85 1.16
C GLY A 620 -1.78 35.19 -0.19
N GLU A 621 -0.47 35.01 -0.29
CA GLU A 621 0.33 35.25 -1.50
C GLU A 621 0.98 33.93 -1.92
N PHE A 622 0.78 33.51 -3.17
CA PHE A 622 1.13 32.15 -3.61
C PHE A 622 2.13 32.15 -4.76
N LEU A 623 2.80 31.01 -4.93
CA LEU A 623 3.70 30.74 -6.05
C LEU A 623 3.90 29.23 -6.19
N ASN A 624 3.35 28.61 -7.23
CA ASN A 624 3.65 27.21 -7.56
C ASN A 624 4.89 27.12 -8.45
N PHE A 625 5.63 26.01 -8.39
CA PHE A 625 6.82 25.85 -9.25
C PHE A 625 6.49 25.86 -10.74
N SER A 626 5.29 25.44 -11.16
CA SER A 626 4.83 25.50 -12.55
C SER A 626 4.76 26.92 -13.12
N GLY A 627 4.69 27.94 -12.24
CA GLY A 627 4.78 29.35 -12.59
C GLY A 627 6.20 29.86 -12.88
N ILE A 628 7.23 29.02 -12.70
CA ILE A 628 8.64 29.39 -12.80
C ILE A 628 9.35 28.45 -13.79
N VAL A 629 10.06 29.03 -14.75
CA VAL A 629 11.01 28.28 -15.61
C VAL A 629 12.41 28.80 -15.35
N LEU A 630 13.35 27.90 -15.05
CA LEU A 630 14.69 28.25 -14.59
C LEU A 630 15.75 27.98 -15.65
N ASP A 631 16.48 29.03 -16.03
CA ASP A 631 17.81 28.88 -16.64
C ASP A 631 18.86 28.90 -15.52
N ARG A 632 19.15 27.71 -14.97
CA ARG A 632 19.99 27.60 -13.76
C ARG A 632 21.43 28.02 -14.04
N LYS A 633 21.94 27.71 -15.23
CA LYS A 633 23.30 28.06 -15.67
C LYS A 633 23.52 29.57 -15.72
N ASN A 634 22.54 30.30 -16.23
CA ASN A 634 22.63 31.76 -16.37
C ASN A 634 22.00 32.53 -15.18
N LYS A 635 21.46 31.82 -14.17
CA LYS A 635 20.74 32.40 -13.03
C LYS A 635 19.61 33.35 -13.44
N ILE A 636 18.80 32.92 -14.41
CA ILE A 636 17.61 33.64 -14.86
C ILE A 636 16.36 32.82 -14.56
N ALA A 637 15.33 33.46 -14.01
CA ALA A 637 14.03 32.88 -13.72
C ALA A 637 12.96 33.60 -14.54
N TYR A 638 12.22 32.85 -15.34
CA TYR A 638 11.08 33.34 -16.10
C TYR A 638 9.81 33.00 -15.31
N CYS A 639 9.14 34.03 -14.80
CA CYS A 639 8.02 33.85 -13.88
C CYS A 639 6.72 34.41 -14.48
N SER A 640 5.67 33.59 -14.53
CA SER A 640 4.31 34.09 -14.73
C SER A 640 3.92 34.95 -13.55
N ILE A 641 3.14 36.01 -13.79
CA ILE A 641 2.58 36.88 -12.76
C ILE A 641 1.07 37.03 -13.00
N ASP A 642 0.28 36.75 -11.96
CA ASP A 642 -1.14 37.05 -11.92
C ASP A 642 -1.60 37.44 -10.50
N ASP A 643 -2.86 37.86 -10.37
CA ASP A 643 -3.43 38.31 -9.11
C ASP A 643 -3.98 37.16 -8.23
N LYS A 644 -3.74 35.89 -8.59
CA LYS A 644 -4.38 34.71 -7.95
C LYS A 644 -3.40 33.69 -7.41
N VAL A 645 -2.45 33.23 -8.22
CA VAL A 645 -1.58 32.08 -7.96
C VAL A 645 -0.11 32.45 -8.07
N TYR A 646 0.26 33.42 -8.91
CA TYR A 646 1.66 33.77 -9.16
C TYR A 646 1.96 35.19 -8.67
N SER A 647 2.09 35.32 -7.34
CA SER A 647 2.34 36.61 -6.70
C SER A 647 3.68 37.21 -7.10
N SER A 648 3.63 38.43 -7.65
CA SER A 648 4.82 39.22 -7.97
C SER A 648 5.72 39.44 -6.75
N LYS A 649 5.13 39.59 -5.54
CA LYS A 649 5.88 39.82 -4.30
C LYS A 649 6.64 38.57 -3.86
N VAL A 650 5.99 37.40 -3.94
CA VAL A 650 6.63 36.11 -3.61
C VAL A 650 7.71 35.79 -4.64
N VAL A 651 7.51 36.11 -5.91
CA VAL A 651 8.55 35.98 -6.96
C VAL A 651 9.77 36.85 -6.66
N ASP A 652 9.59 38.11 -6.26
CA ASP A 652 10.71 38.99 -5.89
C ASP A 652 11.46 38.49 -4.66
N LEU A 653 10.74 38.03 -3.64
CA LEU A 653 11.31 37.41 -2.45
C LEU A 653 12.10 36.15 -2.81
N TRP A 654 11.51 35.26 -3.62
CA TRP A 654 12.13 34.02 -4.09
C TRP A 654 13.43 34.30 -4.84
N ALA A 655 13.39 35.25 -5.78
CA ALA A 655 14.53 35.58 -6.62
C ALA A 655 15.66 36.25 -5.86
N THR A 656 15.33 37.15 -4.93
CA THR A 656 16.31 37.79 -4.04
C THR A 656 16.98 36.74 -3.15
N THR A 657 16.19 35.80 -2.62
CA THR A 657 16.69 34.73 -1.72
C THR A 657 17.63 33.77 -2.44
N LEU A 658 17.30 33.40 -3.69
CA LEU A 658 18.07 32.41 -4.48
C LEU A 658 19.08 33.03 -5.45
N GLY A 659 19.13 34.35 -5.56
CA GLY A 659 20.07 35.09 -6.41
C GLY A 659 19.79 34.95 -7.92
N TYR A 660 18.53 34.97 -8.33
CA TYR A 660 18.12 34.91 -9.74
C TYR A 660 17.75 36.28 -10.29
N LYS A 661 18.13 36.57 -11.55
CA LYS A 661 17.54 37.64 -12.34
C LYS A 661 16.15 37.21 -12.79
N VAL A 662 15.12 38.03 -12.55
CA VAL A 662 13.73 37.69 -12.91
C VAL A 662 13.30 38.36 -14.20
N ILE A 663 12.62 37.60 -15.06
CA ILE A 663 11.79 38.10 -16.15
C ILE A 663 10.34 37.79 -15.81
N LYS A 664 9.57 38.82 -15.49
CA LYS A 664 8.15 38.72 -15.14
C LYS A 664 7.30 38.81 -16.40
N MET A 665 6.32 37.91 -16.53
CA MET A 665 5.42 37.82 -17.68
C MET A 665 3.98 37.84 -17.18
N LYS A 666 3.18 38.80 -17.61
CA LYS A 666 1.79 38.95 -17.13
C LYS A 666 0.87 37.99 -17.87
N THR A 667 0.58 36.84 -17.25
CA THR A 667 -0.26 35.80 -17.84
C THR A 667 -0.87 34.92 -16.75
N SER A 668 -2.09 34.42 -16.99
CA SER A 668 -2.75 33.46 -16.10
C SER A 668 -2.27 32.02 -16.32
N SER A 669 -1.54 31.76 -17.41
CA SER A 669 -0.99 30.44 -17.71
C SER A 669 0.30 30.22 -16.90
N PRO A 670 0.53 29.01 -16.35
CA PRO A 670 1.83 28.68 -15.75
C PRO A 670 2.95 28.84 -16.77
N ALA A 671 4.13 29.32 -16.35
CA ALA A 671 5.26 29.58 -17.24
C ALA A 671 5.68 28.34 -18.03
N ASN A 672 5.65 27.17 -17.37
CA ASN A 672 6.01 25.88 -17.99
C ASN A 672 5.01 25.41 -19.07
N SER A 673 3.90 26.12 -19.27
CA SER A 673 2.92 25.78 -20.31
C SER A 673 3.27 26.38 -21.67
N PHE A 674 4.11 27.43 -21.70
CA PHE A 674 4.50 28.13 -22.93
C PHE A 674 6.01 28.33 -23.07
N LEU A 675 6.80 28.02 -22.04
CA LEU A 675 8.25 28.12 -22.06
C LEU A 675 8.90 26.89 -21.42
N PHE A 676 9.91 26.35 -22.09
CA PHE A 676 10.88 25.40 -21.54
C PHE A 676 12.29 25.91 -21.83
N VAL A 677 13.20 25.74 -20.87
CA VAL A 677 14.61 26.11 -21.01
C VAL A 677 15.49 24.95 -20.57
N GLY A 678 16.15 24.30 -21.53
CA GLY A 678 17.17 23.28 -21.32
C GLY A 678 18.57 23.88 -21.25
N GLU A 679 19.60 23.04 -21.23
CA GLU A 679 21.00 23.50 -21.23
C GLU A 679 21.37 24.17 -22.55
N LYS A 680 20.92 23.62 -23.68
CA LYS A 680 21.29 24.08 -25.04
C LYS A 680 20.13 24.62 -25.86
N CYS A 681 18.91 24.16 -25.60
CA CYS A 681 17.71 24.61 -26.31
C CYS A 681 16.69 25.30 -25.40
N ALA A 682 15.74 25.98 -26.01
CA ALA A 682 14.53 26.45 -25.37
C ALA A 682 13.34 26.24 -26.32
N ILE A 683 12.17 25.93 -25.78
CA ILE A 683 10.91 25.84 -26.54
C ILE A 683 10.02 26.97 -26.04
N PHE A 684 9.53 27.83 -26.92
CA PHE A 684 8.79 29.02 -26.53
C PHE A 684 7.60 29.29 -27.45
N CYS A 685 6.46 29.67 -26.87
CA CYS A 685 5.29 30.17 -27.58
C CYS A 685 5.16 31.70 -27.42
N PRO A 686 5.60 32.50 -28.40
CA PRO A 686 5.46 33.96 -28.35
C PRO A 686 4.01 34.45 -28.35
N GLU A 687 3.08 33.65 -28.89
CA GLU A 687 1.65 33.98 -28.95
C GLU A 687 0.97 33.98 -27.56
N ALA A 688 1.63 33.37 -26.56
CA ALA A 688 1.11 33.29 -25.19
C ALA A 688 1.25 34.59 -24.38
N LEU A 689 2.07 35.56 -24.85
CA LEU A 689 2.39 36.80 -24.15
C LEU A 689 2.15 38.03 -25.03
N SER A 690 2.24 39.22 -24.44
CA SER A 690 2.25 40.46 -25.23
C SER A 690 3.50 40.55 -26.10
N LEU A 691 3.43 41.27 -27.23
CA LEU A 691 4.56 41.43 -28.16
C LEU A 691 5.85 41.90 -27.45
N THR A 692 5.73 42.87 -26.54
CA THR A 692 6.87 43.41 -25.78
C THR A 692 7.49 42.39 -24.82
N GLU A 693 6.67 41.57 -24.17
CA GLU A 693 7.16 40.52 -23.26
C GLU A 693 7.79 39.37 -24.05
N SER A 694 7.17 38.97 -25.17
CA SER A 694 7.72 37.95 -26.08
C SER A 694 9.06 38.35 -26.67
N GLU A 695 9.22 39.59 -27.13
CA GLU A 695 10.51 40.11 -27.59
C GLU A 695 11.56 40.10 -26.46
N THR A 696 11.17 40.44 -25.24
CA THR A 696 12.07 40.41 -24.08
C THR A 696 12.55 38.99 -23.78
N VAL A 697 11.65 38.00 -23.78
CA VAL A 697 11.99 36.60 -23.56
C VAL A 697 12.89 36.08 -24.67
N LEU A 698 12.55 36.32 -25.94
CA LEU A 698 13.35 35.91 -27.10
C LEU A 698 14.76 36.49 -27.05
N ASN A 699 14.88 37.80 -26.83
CA ASN A 699 16.18 38.46 -26.70
C ASN A 699 17.02 37.82 -25.59
N GLN A 700 16.41 37.54 -24.43
CA GLN A 700 17.14 36.88 -23.34
C GLN A 700 17.59 35.46 -23.69
N LEU A 701 16.76 34.67 -24.37
CA LEU A 701 17.11 33.31 -24.80
C LEU A 701 18.24 33.32 -25.83
N TYR A 702 18.25 34.30 -26.75
CA TYR A 702 19.33 34.46 -27.72
C TYR A 702 20.63 34.97 -27.07
N GLU A 703 20.55 35.90 -26.11
CA GLU A 703 21.71 36.36 -25.32
C GLU A 703 22.39 35.21 -24.58
N THR A 704 21.61 34.26 -24.06
CA THR A 704 22.10 33.06 -23.38
C THR A 704 22.53 31.94 -24.35
N LYS A 705 22.58 32.24 -25.66
CA LYS A 705 23.02 31.36 -26.74
C LYS A 705 22.22 30.06 -26.85
N LYS A 706 20.96 30.07 -26.44
CA LYS A 706 20.06 28.92 -26.57
C LYS A 706 19.56 28.83 -28.01
N LYS A 707 19.43 27.62 -28.54
CA LYS A 707 18.72 27.39 -29.79
C LYS A 707 17.21 27.38 -29.51
N VAL A 708 16.48 28.36 -30.02
CA VAL A 708 15.06 28.55 -29.71
C VAL A 708 14.18 27.85 -30.74
N VAL A 709 13.32 26.96 -30.26
CA VAL A 709 12.23 26.33 -31.02
C VAL A 709 10.96 27.13 -30.75
N VAL A 710 10.55 27.93 -31.72
CA VAL A 710 9.29 28.68 -31.64
C VAL A 710 8.13 27.73 -31.96
N ILE A 711 7.12 27.72 -31.08
CA ILE A 711 5.89 26.93 -31.24
C ILE A 711 4.65 27.83 -31.35
N THR A 712 3.61 27.33 -32.02
CA THR A 712 2.32 28.04 -32.17
C THR A 712 1.43 27.85 -30.94
N GLN A 713 0.37 28.66 -30.82
CA GLN A 713 -0.66 28.47 -29.77
C GLN A 713 -1.28 27.06 -29.79
N GLY A 714 -1.54 26.48 -30.96
CA GLY A 714 -2.08 25.11 -31.07
C GLY A 714 -1.10 24.02 -30.58
N GLN A 715 0.20 24.22 -30.82
CA GLN A 715 1.25 23.35 -30.28
C GLN A 715 1.36 23.51 -28.75
N MET A 716 1.26 24.74 -28.23
CA MET A 716 1.19 25.03 -26.81
C MET A 716 0.01 24.31 -26.13
N GLU A 717 -1.18 24.37 -26.71
CA GLU A 717 -2.39 23.66 -26.23
C GLU A 717 -2.22 22.13 -26.26
N SER A 718 -1.38 21.64 -27.17
CA SER A 718 -0.95 20.24 -27.22
C SER A 718 0.24 19.92 -26.31
N SER A 719 0.55 20.81 -25.36
CA SER A 719 1.59 20.64 -24.34
C SER A 719 3.03 20.58 -24.87
N CYS A 720 3.31 21.19 -26.03
CA CYS A 720 4.65 21.14 -26.64
C CYS A 720 5.76 21.83 -25.83
N ALA A 721 5.42 22.71 -24.89
CA ALA A 721 6.40 23.31 -23.96
C ALA A 721 6.54 22.52 -22.64
N LYS A 722 5.70 21.52 -22.38
CA LYS A 722 5.69 20.75 -21.12
C LYS A 722 6.62 19.53 -21.21
N VAL A 723 7.87 19.81 -21.51
CA VAL A 723 8.94 18.81 -21.65
C VAL A 723 9.91 18.90 -20.48
N VAL A 724 10.66 17.82 -20.24
CA VAL A 724 11.62 17.75 -19.13
C VAL A 724 12.99 17.32 -19.65
N GLU A 725 14.03 18.04 -19.27
CA GLU A 725 15.42 17.64 -19.50
C GLU A 725 15.92 16.80 -18.32
N LEU A 726 16.37 15.58 -18.58
CA LEU A 726 16.94 14.66 -17.59
C LEU A 726 18.32 14.18 -18.05
N LYS A 727 19.11 13.67 -17.12
CA LYS A 727 20.40 13.02 -17.44
C LYS A 727 20.22 11.52 -17.32
N GLY A 728 20.32 10.84 -18.46
CA GLY A 728 20.35 9.39 -18.50
C GLY A 728 21.73 8.80 -18.22
N ALA A 729 21.86 7.51 -18.51
CA ALA A 729 23.10 6.75 -18.42
C ALA A 729 24.23 7.46 -19.18
N ASN A 730 25.43 7.41 -18.61
CA ASN A 730 26.62 8.09 -19.14
C ASN A 730 26.46 9.62 -19.28
N SER A 731 25.57 10.24 -18.47
CA SER A 731 25.30 11.68 -18.50
C SER A 731 24.75 12.20 -19.83
N LYS A 732 24.13 11.33 -20.65
CA LYS A 732 23.42 11.77 -21.86
C LYS A 732 22.23 12.63 -21.49
N VAL A 733 22.06 13.75 -22.18
CA VAL A 733 20.92 14.64 -21.99
C VAL A 733 19.72 14.07 -22.73
N CYS A 734 18.66 13.78 -21.99
CA CYS A 734 17.41 13.21 -22.49
C CYS A 734 16.31 14.26 -22.39
N LEU A 735 15.66 14.57 -23.51
CA LEU A 735 14.46 15.40 -23.54
C LEU A 735 13.23 14.50 -23.55
N VAL A 736 12.47 14.53 -22.46
CA VAL A 736 11.30 13.67 -22.25
C VAL A 736 10.02 14.45 -22.55
N MET A 737 9.16 13.86 -23.37
CA MET A 737 7.87 14.41 -23.77
C MET A 737 6.80 13.33 -23.98
N SER A 738 5.53 13.70 -24.16
CA SER A 738 4.49 12.74 -24.56
C SER A 738 4.43 12.57 -26.07
N ASP A 739 3.88 11.45 -26.55
CA ASP A 739 3.64 11.22 -27.98
C ASP A 739 2.74 12.30 -28.59
N LYS A 740 1.76 12.79 -27.82
CA LYS A 740 0.92 13.92 -28.20
C LYS A 740 1.74 15.17 -28.52
N CYS A 741 2.73 15.48 -27.68
CA CYS A 741 3.65 16.59 -27.91
C CYS A 741 4.57 16.31 -29.11
N PHE A 742 5.21 15.14 -29.17
CA PHE A 742 6.15 14.78 -30.22
C PHE A 742 5.53 14.86 -31.62
N ASN A 743 4.31 14.35 -31.78
CA ASN A 743 3.59 14.31 -33.05
C ASN A 743 3.10 15.67 -33.54
N GLN A 744 3.16 16.71 -32.71
CA GLN A 744 2.75 18.07 -33.08
C GLN A 744 3.92 18.92 -33.56
N PHE A 745 5.16 18.53 -33.29
CA PHE A 745 6.31 19.23 -33.82
C PHE A 745 6.45 19.03 -35.33
N THR A 746 6.84 20.09 -36.03
CA THR A 746 7.26 19.98 -37.42
C THR A 746 8.60 19.27 -37.50
N LYS A 747 8.92 18.74 -38.68
CA LYS A 747 10.22 18.09 -38.91
C LYS A 747 11.40 19.01 -38.57
N GLU A 748 11.32 20.29 -38.92
CA GLU A 748 12.37 21.28 -38.62
C GLU A 748 12.56 21.53 -37.11
N GLN A 749 11.46 21.51 -36.35
CA GLN A 749 11.50 21.64 -34.89
C GLN A 749 12.16 20.39 -34.27
N ILE A 750 11.80 19.18 -34.71
CA ILE A 750 12.44 17.94 -34.26
C ILE A 750 13.92 17.87 -34.63
N ASP A 751 14.28 18.24 -35.86
CA ASP A 751 15.67 18.30 -36.31
C ASP A 751 16.47 19.28 -35.44
N THR A 752 15.85 20.38 -35.02
CA THR A 752 16.47 21.34 -34.10
C THR A 752 16.70 20.78 -32.71
N LEU A 753 15.72 20.09 -32.13
CA LEU A 753 15.84 19.44 -30.82
C LEU A 753 16.88 18.32 -30.83
N THR A 754 16.91 17.51 -31.90
CA THR A 754 17.86 16.40 -32.06
C THR A 754 19.31 16.88 -32.24
N GLN A 755 19.51 18.12 -32.68
CA GLN A 755 20.85 18.74 -32.76
C GLN A 755 21.36 19.24 -31.40
N THR A 756 20.48 19.51 -30.45
CA THR A 756 20.86 20.04 -29.13
C THR A 756 20.90 18.96 -28.07
N GLU A 757 19.96 18.02 -28.12
CA GLU A 757 19.78 16.96 -27.12
C GLU A 757 20.35 15.62 -27.61
N ASP A 758 20.91 14.82 -26.70
CA ASP A 758 21.52 13.55 -27.06
C ASP A 758 20.48 12.49 -27.41
N THR A 759 19.30 12.57 -26.79
CA THR A 759 18.20 11.62 -27.01
C THR A 759 16.86 12.29 -26.74
N ILE A 760 15.89 12.08 -27.64
CA ILE A 760 14.49 12.42 -27.39
C ILE A 760 13.78 11.15 -26.94
N ILE A 761 13.11 11.24 -25.80
CA ILE A 761 12.32 10.17 -25.21
C ILE A 761 10.86 10.59 -25.29
N HIS A 762 10.02 9.76 -25.90
CA HIS A 762 8.58 9.99 -25.94
C HIS A 762 7.80 8.72 -25.59
N CYS A 763 6.62 8.92 -24.99
CA CYS A 763 5.74 7.85 -24.53
C CYS A 763 4.28 8.24 -24.72
N ASP A 764 3.44 7.27 -25.08
CA ASP A 764 1.99 7.43 -25.07
C ASP A 764 1.47 7.52 -23.63
N LEU A 765 0.84 8.65 -23.30
CA LEU A 765 0.26 8.97 -22.00
C LEU A 765 -1.19 9.43 -22.14
N THR A 766 -1.87 8.99 -23.21
CA THR A 766 -3.20 9.47 -23.59
C THR A 766 -4.22 9.38 -22.45
N ASN A 767 -4.26 8.26 -21.72
CA ASN A 767 -5.24 8.06 -20.65
C ASN A 767 -4.90 8.95 -19.46
N LEU A 768 -3.62 9.00 -19.11
CA LEU A 768 -3.12 9.79 -17.99
C LEU A 768 -3.30 11.31 -18.22
N GLU A 769 -3.05 11.81 -19.42
CA GLU A 769 -3.31 13.21 -19.79
C GLU A 769 -4.82 13.53 -19.83
N SER A 770 -5.68 12.54 -20.11
CA SER A 770 -7.14 12.73 -20.17
C SER A 770 -7.80 12.98 -18.81
N VAL A 771 -7.20 12.50 -17.71
CA VAL A 771 -7.67 12.76 -16.33
C VAL A 771 -7.30 14.17 -15.84
N GLY A 772 -6.60 14.94 -16.69
CA GLY A 772 -6.20 16.33 -16.49
C GLY A 772 -4.99 16.49 -15.58
N GLY A 773 -4.49 17.72 -15.42
CA GLY A 773 -3.34 18.05 -14.58
C GLY A 773 -2.21 18.74 -15.36
N HIS A 774 -0.98 18.64 -14.86
CA HIS A 774 0.17 19.35 -15.44
C HIS A 774 0.87 18.55 -16.56
N GLY A 775 0.32 17.40 -16.99
CA GLY A 775 0.96 16.50 -17.95
C GLY A 775 2.20 15.83 -17.36
N LEU A 776 3.08 15.30 -18.22
CA LEU A 776 4.30 14.60 -17.85
C LEU A 776 5.20 15.38 -16.87
N ILE A 777 5.39 16.69 -17.10
CA ILE A 777 6.24 17.53 -16.24
C ILE A 777 5.75 17.61 -14.79
N GLY A 778 4.44 17.51 -14.57
CA GLY A 778 3.88 17.47 -13.22
C GLY A 778 4.33 16.25 -12.43
N MET A 779 4.53 15.12 -13.12
CA MET A 779 4.77 13.81 -12.51
C MET A 779 6.22 13.54 -12.14
N ILE A 780 7.13 14.38 -12.63
CA ILE A 780 8.57 14.20 -12.48
C ILE A 780 9.09 15.30 -11.56
N GLY A 781 9.41 14.92 -10.32
CA GLY A 781 10.07 15.80 -9.36
C GLY A 781 11.59 15.66 -9.45
N GLN A 782 12.30 16.61 -10.04
CA GLN A 782 13.76 16.52 -10.21
C GLN A 782 14.52 16.69 -8.88
N LEU A 783 15.49 15.81 -8.63
CA LEU A 783 16.39 15.86 -7.48
C LEU A 783 17.82 16.21 -7.92
N LEU A 784 18.12 17.50 -8.10
CA LEU A 784 19.43 18.00 -8.59
C LEU A 784 20.58 17.78 -7.62
#